data_AF-A0AAE0ISA1-F1
#
_entry.id   AF-A0AAE0ISA1-F1
#
_cell.length_a   1.000
_cell.length_b   1.000
_cell.length_c   1.000
_cell.angle_alpha   90.00
_cell.angle_beta   90.00
_cell.angle_gamma   90.00
#
_symmetry.space_group_name_H-M   'P 1'
#
loop_
_entity.id
_entity.type
_entity.pdbx_description
1 polymer ?
#
loop_
_entity_poly.entity_id
_entity_poly.type
_entity_poly.pdbx_seq_one_letter_code
_entity_poly.pdbx_strand_id
1 'polypeptide(L)'
;MKQVRRPRALSSLQVQLQSRLCSYCEPPSTSTSNTSAVATAIPSFSPLPKPNADHRDIGLQQELFTTSIYSPGSPILLPNGARIFNRLVDFLRKQYVHYGFQEVITPTIYKKSLWAKSGHLENYAEDMYTVTSTSPVRADSNQENSGEDEYGLKPMNCPGHCLVFASQKRSYRELPIRYADFSPLHRNEISGALSGLTRVRRFHQDDGHIFCRPSQIEDEIRKTLDFIRVAYSVFRLGPYRLALSTRPLEHYIGSLQDWEQAESSLTRALDACGQSWTLNEGDGAFYGPKIDVILKDSDGKEHQTATIQLDFQLPKRFELEYQAPAPEAEQRGETTTDADALGVFGSVRPVLIHRAVLGSVERLMALLIEHYNGKWPFWLNARQAIILTVNDKPPVVEWARRAQQVLLGLPCDGDSSSGGPVAPSQLAIDFDDRAMALGAKIREAKKKGYGMIVVVGEVDAANRTVTVDATGVPPVEGEEPVGKGMKMTPEELLDFMRSKQPKMDLTAPSEQPPDYIAAARAHGINLRQSAPIRRGPMALELPILTYLKAPERRVILASASPRRKALLSQLGLSSIEIFPSTKAEDIDKATHTPEEYVSATARQKCLHVYETALEEQEEAAKAKGDNDAAVPQDPALVIAADTVIATRAGKILEKPRNEADHVRILKHLRDTRVHRVLTSVCVLAPKADASHPGYEIAAHTEETKVFFAQANDGLPDDVIENYVRTREGADKAGGYAVQGIGGMLLVERVEGSVDNVIGLPVRKCLQLCEKVVFKQGEEEFAESDDGGED
;
A
#
# COMPACT_ATOMS: atom_id res chain seq x y z
N MET A 1 -34.50 -45.67 -33.09
CA MET A 1 -35.51 -45.91 -32.02
C MET A 1 -35.07 -45.09 -30.80
N LYS A 2 -35.80 -44.15 -30.20
CA LYS A 2 -37.14 -43.57 -30.34
C LYS A 2 -37.00 -42.05 -30.22
N GLN A 3 -37.85 -41.33 -30.95
CA GLN A 3 -37.88 -39.87 -31.08
C GLN A 3 -38.31 -39.14 -29.79
N VAL A 4 -37.73 -37.96 -29.64
CA VAL A 4 -38.13 -36.85 -28.76
C VAL A 4 -39.56 -36.39 -29.09
N ARG A 5 -40.41 -36.24 -28.07
CA ARG A 5 -41.69 -35.51 -28.13
C ARG A 5 -41.72 -34.40 -27.09
N ARG A 6 -41.97 -33.16 -27.55
CA ARG A 6 -42.46 -32.04 -26.74
C ARG A 6 -43.88 -32.34 -26.22
N PRO A 7 -44.33 -31.64 -25.17
CA PRO A 7 -45.57 -30.89 -25.33
C PRO A 7 -45.56 -29.47 -24.74
N ARG A 8 -46.59 -28.74 -25.15
CA ARG A 8 -46.89 -27.31 -24.99
C ARG A 8 -47.51 -26.96 -23.61
N ALA A 9 -47.49 -25.65 -23.35
CA ALA A 9 -48.09 -24.88 -22.27
C ALA A 9 -49.59 -25.12 -21.99
N LEU A 10 -50.02 -24.84 -20.75
CA LEU A 10 -51.36 -24.37 -20.38
C LEU A 10 -51.36 -23.56 -19.05
N SER A 11 -51.77 -22.30 -19.17
CA SER A 11 -52.64 -21.45 -18.30
C SER A 11 -52.66 -21.53 -16.76
N SER A 12 -52.40 -20.36 -16.16
CA SER A 12 -53.13 -19.66 -15.08
C SER A 12 -53.99 -20.44 -14.08
N LEU A 13 -53.70 -20.23 -12.78
CA LEU A 13 -54.71 -20.20 -11.72
C LEU A 13 -54.21 -19.36 -10.53
N GLN A 14 -54.91 -18.25 -10.29
CA GLN A 14 -54.84 -17.44 -9.07
C GLN A 14 -55.35 -18.27 -7.88
N VAL A 15 -54.63 -18.26 -6.76
CA VAL A 15 -55.12 -18.76 -5.48
C VAL A 15 -55.57 -17.56 -4.64
N GLN A 16 -56.89 -17.45 -4.46
CA GLN A 16 -57.53 -16.63 -3.45
C GLN A 16 -57.39 -17.33 -2.08
N LEU A 17 -56.94 -16.60 -1.06
CA LEU A 17 -57.07 -17.02 0.34
C LEU A 17 -58.21 -16.22 0.99
N GLN A 18 -59.29 -16.94 1.29
CA GLN A 18 -60.46 -16.45 2.01
C GLN A 18 -60.16 -16.29 3.51
N SER A 19 -60.37 -15.08 4.02
CA SER A 19 -60.50 -14.78 5.45
C SER A 19 -61.93 -15.11 5.91
N ARG A 20 -62.06 -15.93 6.95
CA ARG A 20 -63.33 -16.15 7.66
C ARG A 20 -63.65 -14.95 8.54
N LEU A 21 -64.84 -14.36 8.36
CA LEU A 21 -65.43 -13.38 9.25
C LEU A 21 -66.61 -14.04 9.99
N CYS A 22 -66.66 -13.85 11.31
CA CYS A 22 -67.83 -14.12 12.14
C CYS A 22 -68.56 -12.80 12.38
N SER A 23 -69.87 -12.88 12.14
CA SER A 23 -70.94 -11.89 12.20
C SER A 23 -71.33 -11.46 13.62
N TYR A 24 -71.68 -10.18 13.82
CA TYR A 24 -73.01 -9.74 14.31
C TYR A 24 -73.13 -8.19 14.47
N CYS A 25 -74.30 -7.68 14.04
CA CYS A 25 -75.04 -6.46 14.41
C CYS A 25 -74.79 -5.08 13.78
N GLU A 26 -75.86 -4.62 13.11
CA GLU A 26 -76.21 -3.30 12.57
C GLU A 26 -76.68 -2.26 13.63
N PRO A 27 -76.84 -0.96 13.27
CA PRO A 27 -76.93 0.17 14.20
C PRO A 27 -78.37 0.71 14.44
N PRO A 28 -78.56 1.62 15.42
CA PRO A 28 -79.64 2.60 15.27
C PRO A 28 -79.31 4.07 15.64
N SER A 29 -79.90 4.94 14.82
CA SER A 29 -80.49 6.28 15.01
C SER A 29 -79.90 7.38 15.92
N THR A 30 -79.88 8.57 15.31
CA THR A 30 -79.63 9.92 15.83
C THR A 30 -80.57 10.38 16.95
N SER A 31 -80.02 11.02 18.00
CA SER A 31 -80.70 12.08 18.75
C SER A 31 -79.69 13.03 19.44
N THR A 32 -80.06 14.31 19.47
CA THR A 32 -79.32 15.48 19.96
C THR A 32 -79.32 15.62 21.48
N SER A 33 -78.19 15.98 22.10
CA SER A 33 -78.16 16.94 23.23
C SER A 33 -76.75 17.44 23.55
N ASN A 34 -76.65 18.75 23.79
CA ASN A 34 -75.46 19.46 24.25
C ASN A 34 -75.05 19.01 25.66
N THR A 35 -73.80 18.60 25.85
CA THR A 35 -73.05 18.83 27.10
C THR A 35 -71.55 18.91 26.80
N SER A 36 -70.90 19.91 27.40
CA SER A 36 -69.46 20.16 27.33
C SER A 36 -68.67 19.00 27.96
N ALA A 37 -67.91 18.28 27.14
CA ALA A 37 -66.97 17.27 27.60
C ALA A 37 -65.54 17.67 27.22
N VAL A 38 -64.69 17.71 28.26
CA VAL A 38 -63.24 17.82 28.18
C VAL A 38 -62.72 16.78 27.19
N ALA A 39 -62.04 17.23 26.13
CA ALA A 39 -61.42 16.35 25.15
C ALA A 39 -60.21 15.64 25.77
N THR A 40 -60.45 14.47 26.35
CA THR A 40 -59.41 13.49 26.66
C THR A 40 -58.81 13.04 25.32
N ALA A 41 -57.53 13.32 25.12
CA ALA A 41 -56.81 12.94 23.92
C ALA A 41 -56.92 11.43 23.68
N ILE A 42 -57.41 11.07 22.50
CA ILE A 42 -57.24 9.73 21.93
C ILE A 42 -55.72 9.49 21.91
N PRO A 43 -55.18 8.41 22.51
CA PRO A 43 -53.77 8.11 22.37
C PRO A 43 -53.50 7.93 20.88
N SER A 44 -52.70 8.84 20.33
CA SER A 44 -52.18 8.71 18.98
C SER A 44 -51.54 7.33 18.89
N PHE A 45 -52.05 6.47 18.01
CA PHE A 45 -51.30 5.28 17.63
C PHE A 45 -49.91 5.76 17.25
N SER A 46 -48.91 5.39 18.06
CA SER A 46 -47.52 5.55 17.69
C SER A 46 -47.39 4.96 16.29
N PRO A 47 -46.83 5.70 15.31
CA PRO A 47 -46.56 5.10 14.01
C PRO A 47 -45.78 3.81 14.28
N LEU A 48 -46.23 2.71 13.66
CA LEU A 48 -45.50 1.43 13.69
C LEU A 48 -44.01 1.75 13.51
N PRO A 49 -43.11 1.17 14.34
CA PRO A 49 -41.68 1.43 14.22
C PRO A 49 -41.29 1.24 12.76
N LYS A 50 -40.66 2.26 12.17
CA LYS A 50 -40.15 2.16 10.80
C LYS A 50 -39.32 0.87 10.74
N PRO A 51 -39.59 -0.04 9.79
CA PRO A 51 -38.75 -1.22 9.64
C PRO A 51 -37.30 -0.75 9.46
N ASN A 52 -36.39 -1.41 10.16
CA ASN A 52 -34.97 -1.09 10.10
C ASN A 52 -34.45 -1.24 8.66
N ALA A 53 -33.38 -0.52 8.34
CA ALA A 53 -32.81 -0.51 7.01
C ALA A 53 -32.33 -1.92 6.64
N ASP A 54 -32.87 -2.50 5.58
CA ASP A 54 -32.45 -3.81 5.06
C ASP A 54 -31.62 -3.61 3.78
N HIS A 55 -30.37 -4.09 3.79
CA HIS A 55 -29.49 -3.97 2.64
C HIS A 55 -30.01 -4.66 1.38
N ARG A 56 -30.89 -5.67 1.51
CA ARG A 56 -31.48 -6.39 0.38
C ARG A 56 -32.47 -5.50 -0.37
N ASP A 57 -33.33 -4.80 0.36
CA ASP A 57 -34.34 -3.92 -0.21
C ASP A 57 -33.70 -2.65 -0.78
N ILE A 58 -32.82 -2.02 -0.01
CA ILE A 58 -32.12 -0.79 -0.43
C ILE A 58 -31.17 -1.09 -1.59
N GLY A 59 -30.47 -2.22 -1.54
CA GLY A 59 -29.55 -2.66 -2.60
C GLY A 59 -30.26 -2.86 -3.93
N LEU A 60 -31.47 -3.44 -3.93
CA LEU A 60 -32.30 -3.55 -5.13
C LEU A 60 -32.83 -2.18 -5.58
N GLN A 61 -33.33 -1.36 -4.66
CA GLN A 61 -33.86 -0.02 -4.96
C GLN A 61 -32.82 0.90 -5.62
N GLN A 62 -31.56 0.79 -5.20
CA GLN A 62 -30.46 1.59 -5.72
C GLN A 62 -29.68 0.91 -6.85
N GLU A 63 -30.15 -0.26 -7.31
CA GLU A 63 -29.51 -1.03 -8.39
C GLU A 63 -28.03 -1.32 -8.08
N LEU A 64 -27.74 -1.74 -6.84
CA LEU A 64 -26.37 -2.04 -6.39
C LEU A 64 -25.97 -3.46 -6.76
N PHE A 65 -26.86 -4.43 -6.58
CA PHE A 65 -26.59 -5.82 -6.92
C PHE A 65 -27.88 -6.55 -7.30
N THR A 66 -27.70 -7.70 -7.95
CA THR A 66 -28.76 -8.67 -8.20
C THR A 66 -28.25 -10.08 -7.89
N THR A 67 -29.16 -11.04 -7.76
CA THR A 67 -28.83 -12.46 -7.61
C THR A 67 -29.37 -13.25 -8.80
N SER A 68 -28.85 -14.46 -9.00
CA SER A 68 -29.29 -15.36 -10.07
C SER A 68 -29.38 -16.79 -9.54
N ILE A 69 -30.42 -17.52 -9.93
CA ILE A 69 -30.56 -18.95 -9.64
C ILE A 69 -29.43 -19.79 -10.25
N TYR A 70 -28.77 -19.26 -11.29
CA TYR A 70 -27.63 -19.91 -11.95
C TYR A 70 -26.32 -19.75 -11.18
N SER A 71 -26.27 -18.88 -10.18
CA SER A 71 -25.11 -18.73 -9.29
C SER A 71 -25.56 -18.40 -7.85
N PRO A 72 -26.16 -19.37 -7.14
CA PRO A 72 -26.65 -19.15 -5.78
C PRO A 72 -25.53 -18.72 -4.83
N GLY A 73 -25.80 -17.70 -4.00
CA GLY A 73 -24.81 -17.15 -3.07
C GLY A 73 -23.68 -16.37 -3.72
N SER A 74 -23.74 -16.06 -5.02
CA SER A 74 -22.78 -15.20 -5.70
C SER A 74 -23.47 -13.91 -6.17
N PRO A 75 -23.35 -12.79 -5.42
CA PRO A 75 -23.98 -11.54 -5.82
C PRO A 75 -23.35 -11.00 -7.12
N ILE A 76 -24.20 -10.48 -8.01
CA ILE A 76 -23.78 -9.78 -9.23
C ILE A 76 -23.84 -8.28 -8.93
N LEU A 77 -22.67 -7.66 -8.79
CA LEU A 77 -22.58 -6.21 -8.59
C LEU A 77 -22.92 -5.49 -9.89
N LEU A 78 -23.96 -4.66 -9.84
CA LEU A 78 -24.39 -3.78 -10.92
C LEU A 78 -23.50 -2.53 -10.97
N PRO A 79 -23.56 -1.67 -12.02
CA PRO A 79 -22.65 -0.53 -12.15
C PRO A 79 -22.58 0.37 -10.90
N ASN A 80 -23.70 0.61 -10.20
CA ASN A 80 -23.70 1.42 -8.97
C ASN A 80 -23.00 0.70 -7.81
N GLY A 81 -23.25 -0.61 -7.63
CA GLY A 81 -22.58 -1.40 -6.61
C GLY A 81 -21.09 -1.57 -6.88
N ALA A 82 -20.70 -1.76 -8.15
CA ALA A 82 -19.31 -1.83 -8.57
C ALA A 82 -18.54 -0.53 -8.30
N ARG A 83 -19.18 0.64 -8.46
CA ARG A 83 -18.57 1.94 -8.07
C ARG A 83 -18.27 1.99 -6.57
N ILE A 84 -19.20 1.55 -5.72
CA ILE A 84 -18.99 1.51 -4.27
C ILE A 84 -17.89 0.52 -3.92
N PHE A 85 -17.95 -0.70 -4.46
CA PHE A 85 -16.96 -1.75 -4.27
C PHE A 85 -15.55 -1.25 -4.62
N ASN A 86 -15.37 -0.69 -5.82
CA ASN A 86 -14.07 -0.22 -6.27
C ASN A 86 -13.54 0.93 -5.42
N ARG A 87 -14.41 1.83 -4.94
CA ARG A 87 -13.98 2.92 -4.04
C ARG A 87 -13.50 2.41 -2.68
N LEU A 88 -14.13 1.37 -2.14
CA LEU A 88 -13.65 0.72 -0.91
C LEU A 88 -12.28 0.07 -1.12
N VAL A 89 -12.11 -0.65 -2.24
CA VAL A 89 -10.84 -1.28 -2.62
C VAL A 89 -9.75 -0.22 -2.86
N ASP A 90 -10.04 0.82 -3.63
CA ASP A 90 -9.10 1.90 -3.94
C ASP A 90 -8.73 2.73 -2.71
N PHE A 91 -9.68 2.90 -1.77
CA PHE A 91 -9.38 3.48 -0.47
C PHE A 91 -8.32 2.65 0.26
N LEU A 92 -8.50 1.34 0.37
CA LEU A 92 -7.53 0.47 1.04
C LEU A 92 -6.19 0.38 0.30
N ARG A 93 -6.18 0.33 -1.04
CA ARG A 93 -4.94 0.34 -1.84
C ARG A 93 -4.07 1.54 -1.53
N LYS A 94 -4.69 2.71 -1.34
CA LYS A 94 -3.97 3.92 -0.91
C LYS A 94 -3.43 3.77 0.52
N GLN A 95 -4.18 3.14 1.42
CA GLN A 95 -3.69 2.86 2.78
C GLN A 95 -2.57 1.81 2.81
N TYR A 96 -2.58 0.82 1.91
CA TYR A 96 -1.50 -0.16 1.81
C TYR A 96 -0.13 0.50 1.55
N VAL A 97 -0.07 1.58 0.78
CA VAL A 97 1.16 2.36 0.60
C VAL A 97 1.65 2.93 1.94
N HIS A 98 0.74 3.46 2.76
CA HIS A 98 1.07 4.02 4.07
C HIS A 98 1.53 2.95 5.07
N TYR A 99 0.83 1.82 5.13
CA TYR A 99 1.14 0.71 6.04
C TYR A 99 2.20 -0.27 5.51
N GLY A 100 2.77 -0.01 4.31
CA GLY A 100 3.87 -0.79 3.75
C GLY A 100 3.50 -2.18 3.23
N PHE A 101 2.28 -2.34 2.70
CA PHE A 101 1.80 -3.55 2.03
C PHE A 101 2.09 -3.53 0.53
N GLN A 102 2.39 -4.70 -0.02
CA GLN A 102 2.56 -4.92 -1.46
C GLN A 102 1.43 -5.81 -1.97
N GLU A 103 0.64 -5.30 -2.90
CA GLU A 103 -0.45 -6.07 -3.51
C GLU A 103 0.11 -7.17 -4.43
N VAL A 104 -0.38 -8.40 -4.26
CA VAL A 104 -0.04 -9.57 -5.09
C VAL A 104 -1.30 -10.15 -5.70
N ILE A 105 -1.18 -10.73 -6.90
CA ILE A 105 -2.29 -11.42 -7.58
C ILE A 105 -1.94 -12.89 -7.63
N THR A 106 -2.70 -13.71 -6.92
CA THR A 106 -2.44 -15.15 -6.80
C THR A 106 -3.49 -16.00 -7.54
N PRO A 107 -3.14 -17.21 -8.02
CA PRO A 107 -4.10 -18.12 -8.63
C PRO A 107 -5.37 -18.35 -7.80
N THR A 108 -6.49 -18.66 -8.46
CA THR A 108 -7.77 -18.99 -7.81
C THR A 108 -7.95 -20.50 -7.60
N ILE A 109 -7.31 -21.32 -8.44
CA ILE A 109 -7.33 -22.78 -8.35
C ILE A 109 -5.93 -23.29 -8.01
N TYR A 110 -5.86 -24.27 -7.11
CA TYR A 110 -4.61 -24.95 -6.75
C TYR A 110 -4.84 -26.46 -6.67
N LYS A 111 -3.78 -27.24 -6.92
CA LYS A 111 -3.82 -28.70 -6.77
C LYS A 111 -4.21 -29.09 -5.35
N LYS A 112 -4.95 -30.20 -5.20
CA LYS A 112 -5.37 -30.77 -3.91
C LYS A 112 -4.22 -30.96 -2.92
N SER A 113 -3.03 -31.28 -3.43
CA SER A 113 -1.80 -31.45 -2.63
C SER A 113 -1.40 -30.18 -1.87
N LEU A 114 -1.66 -28.97 -2.40
CA LEU A 114 -1.40 -27.73 -1.67
C LEU A 114 -2.30 -27.61 -0.45
N TRP A 115 -3.57 -27.97 -0.59
CA TRP A 115 -4.56 -27.89 0.49
C TRP A 115 -4.24 -28.90 1.60
N ALA A 116 -3.83 -30.13 1.24
CA ALA A 116 -3.32 -31.11 2.19
C ALA A 116 -2.02 -30.63 2.89
N LYS A 117 -1.06 -30.08 2.12
CA LYS A 117 0.15 -29.49 2.70
C LYS A 117 -0.19 -28.39 3.70
N SER A 118 -1.15 -27.54 3.40
CA SER A 118 -1.57 -26.45 4.28
C SER A 118 -2.42 -26.87 5.49
N GLY A 119 -2.98 -28.08 5.51
CA GLY A 119 -3.94 -28.51 6.55
C GLY A 119 -5.40 -28.07 6.30
N HIS A 120 -5.68 -27.37 5.19
CA HIS A 120 -7.04 -26.92 4.88
C HIS A 120 -7.91 -28.05 4.34
N LEU A 121 -7.33 -29.07 3.71
CA LEU A 121 -8.12 -30.17 3.17
C LEU A 121 -8.81 -30.96 4.29
N GLU A 122 -8.14 -31.14 5.43
CA GLU A 122 -8.67 -31.89 6.57
C GLU A 122 -9.75 -31.09 7.33
N ASN A 123 -9.60 -29.76 7.39
CA ASN A 123 -10.45 -28.89 8.21
C ASN A 123 -11.57 -28.18 7.44
N TYR A 124 -11.42 -28.00 6.11
CA TYR A 124 -12.33 -27.21 5.27
C TYR A 124 -12.86 -27.98 4.05
N ALA A 125 -12.63 -29.30 3.96
CA ALA A 125 -13.00 -30.12 2.80
C ALA A 125 -14.47 -29.93 2.36
N GLU A 126 -15.40 -29.95 3.31
CA GLU A 126 -16.85 -29.85 3.04
C GLU A 126 -17.26 -28.46 2.55
N ASP A 127 -16.51 -27.43 2.97
CA ASP A 127 -16.72 -26.03 2.63
C ASP A 127 -15.93 -25.58 1.39
N MET A 128 -15.23 -26.48 0.71
CA MET A 128 -14.45 -26.18 -0.49
C MET A 128 -15.11 -26.68 -1.77
N TYR A 129 -15.06 -25.87 -2.82
CA TYR A 129 -15.41 -26.33 -4.17
C TYR A 129 -14.23 -27.06 -4.81
N THR A 130 -14.49 -28.26 -5.33
CA THR A 130 -13.53 -29.02 -6.14
C THR A 130 -13.70 -28.67 -7.63
N VAL A 131 -12.59 -28.69 -8.36
CA VAL A 131 -12.51 -28.42 -9.79
C VAL A 131 -11.78 -29.60 -10.45
N THR A 132 -12.43 -30.22 -11.42
CA THR A 132 -11.87 -31.36 -12.17
C THR A 132 -11.77 -31.03 -13.66
N SER A 133 -10.70 -31.50 -14.30
CA SER A 133 -10.54 -31.36 -15.75
C SER A 133 -11.48 -32.31 -16.48
N THR A 134 -12.12 -31.85 -17.55
CA THR A 134 -12.98 -32.67 -18.41
C THR A 134 -12.21 -33.44 -19.49
N SER A 135 -10.90 -33.19 -19.63
CA SER A 135 -10.09 -33.78 -20.69
C SER A 135 -8.98 -34.66 -20.10
N PRO A 136 -9.10 -35.99 -20.18
CA PRO A 136 -8.08 -36.92 -19.66
C PRO A 136 -6.75 -36.86 -20.43
N VAL A 137 -6.74 -36.25 -21.63
CA VAL A 137 -5.56 -36.15 -22.51
C VAL A 137 -4.66 -34.95 -22.17
N ARG A 138 -5.13 -34.03 -21.32
CA ARG A 138 -4.39 -32.82 -20.89
C ARG A 138 -3.96 -32.88 -19.42
N ALA A 139 -4.03 -34.05 -18.78
CA ALA A 139 -3.40 -34.27 -17.49
C ALA A 139 -1.88 -34.15 -17.67
N ASP A 140 -1.21 -33.38 -16.81
CA ASP A 140 0.25 -33.19 -16.84
C ASP A 140 1.04 -34.45 -16.42
N SER A 141 0.38 -35.60 -16.31
CA SER A 141 0.92 -36.86 -15.80
C SER A 141 0.75 -38.00 -16.83
N ASN A 142 1.88 -38.52 -17.31
CA ASN A 142 1.98 -39.80 -18.03
C ASN A 142 1.80 -41.01 -17.07
N GLN A 143 0.92 -40.93 -16.07
CA GLN A 143 0.72 -42.04 -15.11
C GLN A 143 -0.77 -42.31 -14.87
N GLU A 144 -1.15 -43.57 -15.09
CA GLU A 144 -2.49 -44.14 -14.93
C GLU A 144 -2.95 -44.25 -13.46
N ASN A 145 -2.63 -43.29 -12.57
CA ASN A 145 -3.04 -43.35 -11.17
C ASN A 145 -3.79 -42.09 -10.69
N SER A 146 -5.12 -42.22 -10.70
CA SER A 146 -6.04 -41.93 -9.60
C SER A 146 -5.72 -40.77 -8.62
N GLY A 147 -6.24 -39.57 -8.89
CA GLY A 147 -6.53 -38.54 -7.87
C GLY A 147 -5.62 -37.30 -7.82
N GLU A 148 -4.51 -37.26 -8.57
CA GLU A 148 -3.56 -36.14 -8.53
C GLU A 148 -3.94 -34.90 -9.37
N ASP A 149 -4.95 -35.02 -10.23
CA ASP A 149 -5.47 -33.93 -11.08
C ASP A 149 -6.69 -33.21 -10.50
N GLU A 150 -7.03 -33.46 -9.23
CA GLU A 150 -8.08 -32.71 -8.54
C GLU A 150 -7.54 -31.36 -8.06
N TYR A 151 -8.26 -30.29 -8.42
CA TYR A 151 -7.99 -28.93 -7.97
C TYR A 151 -9.05 -28.50 -6.95
N GLY A 152 -8.67 -27.62 -6.05
CA GLY A 152 -9.59 -26.91 -5.17
C GLY A 152 -9.65 -25.43 -5.54
N LEU A 153 -10.86 -24.87 -5.53
CA LEU A 153 -11.06 -23.43 -5.59
C LEU A 153 -10.73 -22.83 -4.23
N LYS A 154 -9.93 -21.75 -4.19
CA LYS A 154 -9.41 -21.24 -2.92
C LYS A 154 -10.51 -20.68 -1.99
N PRO A 155 -10.58 -21.12 -0.73
CA PRO A 155 -11.43 -20.51 0.30
C PRO A 155 -10.73 -19.37 1.06
N MET A 156 -9.39 -19.28 0.96
CA MET A 156 -8.49 -18.32 1.61
C MET A 156 -7.20 -18.15 0.77
N ASN A 157 -6.48 -17.03 0.92
CA ASN A 157 -5.27 -16.76 0.13
C ASN A 157 -3.96 -17.24 0.79
N CYS A 158 -3.96 -17.54 2.09
CA CYS A 158 -2.75 -17.77 2.89
C CYS A 158 -1.75 -18.76 2.26
N PRO A 159 -2.18 -19.94 1.78
CA PRO A 159 -1.26 -20.89 1.14
C PRO A 159 -0.55 -20.33 -0.09
N GLY A 160 -1.24 -19.51 -0.90
CA GLY A 160 -0.63 -18.85 -2.06
C GLY A 160 0.45 -17.84 -1.64
N HIS A 161 0.22 -17.11 -0.54
CA HIS A 161 1.19 -16.13 -0.02
C HIS A 161 2.42 -16.83 0.58
N CYS A 162 2.24 -18.00 1.20
CA CYS A 162 3.36 -18.86 1.61
C CYS A 162 4.23 -19.29 0.42
N LEU A 163 3.63 -19.64 -0.72
CA LEU A 163 4.37 -19.96 -1.95
C LEU A 163 5.17 -18.75 -2.47
N VAL A 164 4.57 -17.54 -2.43
CA VAL A 164 5.27 -16.30 -2.80
C VAL A 164 6.45 -16.02 -1.87
N PHE A 165 6.27 -16.20 -0.55
CA PHE A 165 7.37 -16.07 0.41
C PHE A 165 8.50 -17.05 0.10
N ALA A 166 8.18 -18.34 -0.08
CA ALA A 166 9.12 -19.43 -0.35
C ALA A 166 9.82 -19.33 -1.72
N SER A 167 9.28 -18.57 -2.67
CA SER A 167 9.86 -18.44 -4.01
C SER A 167 11.23 -17.76 -4.05
N GLN A 168 11.64 -17.09 -2.97
CA GLN A 168 12.90 -16.36 -2.87
C GLN A 168 13.57 -16.64 -1.53
N LYS A 169 14.90 -16.62 -1.50
CA LYS A 169 15.67 -16.63 -0.25
C LYS A 169 15.42 -15.31 0.49
N ARG A 170 15.06 -15.38 1.77
CA ARG A 170 14.71 -14.22 2.60
C ARG A 170 15.78 -13.92 3.64
N SER A 171 16.02 -12.64 3.90
CA SER A 171 16.88 -12.16 4.98
C SER A 171 16.06 -11.46 6.06
N TYR A 172 16.50 -11.55 7.32
CA TYR A 172 15.88 -10.84 8.46
C TYR A 172 15.72 -9.32 8.21
N ARG A 173 16.57 -8.73 7.35
CA ARG A 173 16.54 -7.30 6.98
C ARG A 173 15.36 -6.90 6.12
N GLU A 174 14.76 -7.87 5.42
CA GLU A 174 13.57 -7.63 4.59
C GLU A 174 12.28 -7.72 5.41
N LEU A 175 12.32 -8.34 6.59
CA LEU A 175 11.17 -8.52 7.45
C LEU A 175 10.90 -7.25 8.28
N PRO A 176 9.64 -6.81 8.37
CA PRO A 176 8.42 -7.52 7.99
C PRO A 176 8.05 -7.38 6.50
N ILE A 177 7.74 -8.52 5.85
CA ILE A 177 7.20 -8.58 4.49
C ILE A 177 5.67 -8.62 4.58
N ARG A 178 4.97 -7.74 3.86
CA ARG A 178 3.52 -7.61 3.92
C ARG A 178 2.89 -7.75 2.54
N TYR A 179 2.08 -8.79 2.34
CA TYR A 179 1.33 -9.00 1.12
C TYR A 179 -0.16 -8.68 1.31
N ALA A 180 -0.79 -8.06 0.31
CA ALA A 180 -2.22 -7.82 0.25
C ALA A 180 -2.82 -8.48 -1.00
N ASP A 181 -4.05 -8.98 -0.92
CA ASP A 181 -4.70 -9.71 -2.03
C ASP A 181 -6.22 -9.59 -1.97
N PHE A 182 -6.83 -9.06 -3.05
CA PHE A 182 -8.29 -8.94 -3.22
C PHE A 182 -8.89 -10.03 -4.10
N SER A 183 -8.19 -11.15 -4.30
CA SER A 183 -8.68 -12.23 -5.13
C SER A 183 -10.06 -12.75 -4.66
N PRO A 184 -10.91 -13.20 -5.60
CA PRO A 184 -12.19 -13.81 -5.26
C PRO A 184 -11.97 -15.14 -4.51
N LEU A 185 -12.59 -15.24 -3.34
CA LEU A 185 -12.62 -16.43 -2.49
C LEU A 185 -13.96 -17.14 -2.63
N HIS A 186 -13.92 -18.47 -2.50
CA HIS A 186 -15.13 -19.30 -2.61
C HIS A 186 -15.24 -20.28 -1.44
N ARG A 187 -16.38 -20.26 -0.76
CA ARG A 187 -16.74 -21.19 0.31
C ARG A 187 -18.11 -21.77 0.04
N ASN A 188 -18.25 -23.09 0.19
CA ASN A 188 -19.48 -23.83 -0.08
C ASN A 188 -20.46 -23.76 1.10
N GLU A 189 -20.79 -22.54 1.50
CA GLU A 189 -21.72 -22.27 2.60
C GLU A 189 -23.07 -22.97 2.38
N ILE A 190 -23.63 -23.51 3.46
CA ILE A 190 -24.94 -24.17 3.47
C ILE A 190 -26.00 -23.19 2.98
N SER A 191 -26.84 -23.61 2.02
CA SER A 191 -27.79 -22.72 1.34
C SER A 191 -28.71 -21.94 2.28
N GLY A 192 -29.09 -22.53 3.42
CA GLY A 192 -29.95 -21.88 4.43
C GLY A 192 -29.28 -20.78 5.24
N ALA A 193 -27.94 -20.70 5.23
CA ALA A 193 -27.17 -19.68 5.94
C ALA A 193 -26.88 -18.44 5.07
N LEU A 194 -27.13 -18.50 3.76
CA LEU A 194 -26.89 -17.39 2.84
C LEU A 194 -27.85 -16.22 3.14
N SER A 195 -27.31 -15.00 3.20
CA SER A 195 -28.10 -13.81 3.52
C SER A 195 -27.55 -12.58 2.82
N GLY A 196 -28.23 -12.18 1.73
CA GLY A 196 -27.93 -10.98 0.94
C GLY A 196 -26.45 -10.86 0.61
N LEU A 197 -25.77 -9.85 1.16
CA LEU A 197 -24.32 -9.64 1.03
C LEU A 197 -23.52 -10.03 2.28
N THR A 198 -24.18 -10.27 3.42
CA THR A 198 -23.52 -10.58 4.70
C THR A 198 -22.88 -11.98 4.74
N ARG A 199 -23.50 -12.96 4.07
CA ARG A 199 -23.02 -14.34 3.96
C ARG A 199 -23.30 -14.88 2.57
N VAL A 200 -22.22 -15.11 1.82
CA VAL A 200 -22.20 -15.43 0.39
C VAL A 200 -21.16 -16.53 0.13
N ARG A 201 -21.31 -17.24 -0.98
CA ARG A 201 -20.39 -18.31 -1.42
C ARG A 201 -19.18 -17.78 -2.16
N ARG A 202 -19.33 -16.66 -2.87
CA ARG A 202 -18.23 -15.93 -3.52
C ARG A 202 -18.13 -14.54 -2.89
N PHE A 203 -16.94 -14.18 -2.44
CA PHE A 203 -16.65 -12.87 -1.84
C PHE A 203 -15.22 -12.43 -2.10
N HIS A 204 -14.93 -11.16 -1.86
CA HIS A 204 -13.58 -10.60 -1.92
C HIS A 204 -13.21 -10.15 -0.52
N GLN A 205 -12.15 -10.71 0.03
CA GLN A 205 -11.59 -10.28 1.30
C GLN A 205 -10.48 -9.27 1.01
N ASP A 206 -10.33 -8.25 1.86
CA ASP A 206 -9.19 -7.35 1.80
C ASP A 206 -7.94 -8.01 2.41
N ASP A 207 -7.64 -9.22 1.97
CA ASP A 207 -6.80 -10.15 2.70
C ASP A 207 -5.35 -9.66 2.79
N GLY A 208 -4.72 -9.87 3.95
CA GLY A 208 -3.36 -9.43 4.20
C GLY A 208 -2.57 -10.44 5.02
N HIS A 209 -1.32 -10.65 4.64
CA HIS A 209 -0.40 -11.57 5.30
C HIS A 209 0.93 -10.88 5.60
N ILE A 210 1.30 -10.83 6.88
CA ILE A 210 2.55 -10.24 7.35
C ILE A 210 3.48 -11.36 7.81
N PHE A 211 4.62 -11.50 7.16
CA PHE A 211 5.72 -12.37 7.58
C PHE A 211 6.71 -11.53 8.38
N CYS A 212 6.79 -11.77 9.68
CA CYS A 212 7.60 -10.96 10.59
C CYS A 212 8.47 -11.81 11.50
N ARG A 213 9.46 -11.15 12.12
CA ARG A 213 10.27 -11.74 13.19
C ARG A 213 9.44 -11.84 14.47
N PRO A 214 9.69 -12.81 15.37
CA PRO A 214 8.94 -12.90 16.63
C PRO A 214 8.97 -11.62 17.46
N SER A 215 10.10 -10.89 17.45
CA SER A 215 10.25 -9.59 18.13
C SER A 215 9.43 -8.44 17.53
N GLN A 216 8.90 -8.60 16.31
CA GLN A 216 8.12 -7.59 15.60
C GLN A 216 6.60 -7.76 15.75
N ILE A 217 6.13 -8.85 16.36
CA ILE A 217 4.70 -9.22 16.43
C ILE A 217 3.85 -8.07 17.00
N GLU A 218 4.24 -7.53 18.17
CA GLU A 218 3.46 -6.52 18.88
C GLU A 218 3.33 -5.22 18.07
N ASP A 219 4.42 -4.79 17.42
CA ASP A 219 4.43 -3.61 16.56
C ASP A 219 3.54 -3.77 15.33
N GLU A 220 3.53 -4.96 14.72
CA GLU A 220 2.71 -5.23 13.53
C GLU A 220 1.21 -5.36 13.88
N ILE A 221 0.88 -5.93 15.03
CA ILE A 221 -0.50 -5.93 15.54
C ILE A 221 -0.96 -4.50 15.83
N ARG A 222 -0.14 -3.70 16.51
CA ARG A 222 -0.44 -2.29 16.83
C ARG A 222 -0.71 -1.47 15.56
N LYS A 223 0.14 -1.59 14.53
CA LYS A 223 -0.08 -0.94 13.23
C LYS A 223 -1.36 -1.40 12.54
N THR A 224 -1.69 -2.69 12.66
CA THR A 224 -2.92 -3.24 12.07
C THR A 224 -4.17 -2.74 12.80
N LEU A 225 -4.14 -2.64 14.13
CA LEU A 225 -5.21 -2.03 14.93
C LEU A 225 -5.41 -0.55 14.59
N ASP A 226 -4.32 0.19 14.41
CA ASP A 226 -4.37 1.58 13.94
C ASP A 226 -5.00 1.69 12.55
N PHE A 227 -4.64 0.81 11.62
CA PHE A 227 -5.25 0.75 10.29
C PHE A 227 -6.77 0.51 10.36
N ILE A 228 -7.21 -0.43 11.21
CA ILE A 228 -8.64 -0.67 11.46
C ILE A 228 -9.31 0.61 11.98
N ARG A 229 -8.71 1.28 12.98
CA ARG A 229 -9.23 2.52 13.56
C ARG A 229 -9.41 3.61 12.51
N VAL A 230 -8.39 3.85 11.67
CA VAL A 230 -8.43 4.86 10.59
C VAL A 230 -9.55 4.53 9.59
N ALA A 231 -9.62 3.29 9.12
CA ALA A 231 -10.64 2.87 8.17
C ALA A 231 -12.06 3.05 8.74
N TYR A 232 -12.29 2.63 9.99
CA TYR A 232 -13.61 2.65 10.62
C TYR A 232 -14.04 4.08 10.94
N SER A 233 -13.09 4.96 11.29
CA SER A 233 -13.33 6.40 11.42
C SER A 233 -13.79 7.03 10.10
N VAL A 234 -13.10 6.74 8.99
CA VAL A 234 -13.50 7.22 7.64
C VAL A 234 -14.88 6.70 7.24
N PHE A 235 -15.19 5.45 7.58
CA PHE A 235 -16.51 4.86 7.34
C PHE A 235 -17.59 5.31 8.32
N ARG A 236 -17.22 6.04 9.39
CA ARG A 236 -18.11 6.42 10.50
C ARG A 236 -18.76 5.21 11.20
N LEU A 237 -18.06 4.08 11.22
CA LEU A 237 -18.48 2.88 11.91
C LEU A 237 -17.97 2.89 13.35
N GLY A 238 -18.87 2.83 14.31
CA GLY A 238 -18.53 2.75 15.74
C GLY A 238 -19.70 3.09 16.67
N PRO A 239 -19.61 2.75 17.96
CA PRO A 239 -18.47 2.09 18.62
C PRO A 239 -18.33 0.60 18.24
N TYR A 240 -17.10 0.09 18.21
CA TYR A 240 -16.79 -1.34 18.04
C TYR A 240 -16.06 -1.90 19.26
N ARG A 241 -16.23 -3.19 19.53
CA ARG A 241 -15.50 -3.91 20.58
C ARG A 241 -14.42 -4.81 19.98
N LEU A 242 -13.31 -4.94 20.69
CA LEU A 242 -12.26 -5.91 20.39
C LEU A 242 -12.50 -7.16 21.23
N ALA A 243 -12.37 -8.34 20.63
CA ALA A 243 -12.47 -9.61 21.33
C ALA A 243 -11.24 -10.48 21.07
N LEU A 244 -10.63 -11.01 22.12
CA LEU A 244 -9.55 -11.99 22.01
C LEU A 244 -10.13 -13.40 22.00
N SER A 245 -10.05 -14.07 20.87
CA SER A 245 -10.53 -15.44 20.68
C SER A 245 -9.38 -16.42 20.85
N THR A 246 -9.43 -17.23 21.92
CA THR A 246 -8.35 -18.13 22.36
C THR A 246 -8.48 -19.56 21.80
N ARG A 247 -7.50 -20.41 22.11
CA ARG A 247 -7.40 -21.79 21.61
C ARG A 247 -8.69 -22.60 21.76
N PRO A 248 -9.19 -23.23 20.67
CA PRO A 248 -10.30 -24.20 20.74
C PRO A 248 -9.99 -25.41 21.64
N LEU A 249 -11.02 -26.01 22.22
CA LEU A 249 -10.86 -27.14 23.14
C LEU A 249 -10.47 -28.46 22.45
N GLU A 250 -11.03 -28.75 21.28
CA GLU A 250 -10.94 -30.08 20.65
C GLU A 250 -10.14 -30.10 19.34
N HIS A 251 -10.14 -29.00 18.58
CA HIS A 251 -9.62 -28.97 17.20
C HIS A 251 -8.63 -27.83 16.98
N TYR A 252 -7.38 -28.02 17.41
CA TYR A 252 -6.27 -27.12 17.12
C TYR A 252 -5.02 -27.87 16.66
N ILE A 253 -4.15 -27.19 15.92
CA ILE A 253 -2.83 -27.70 15.50
C ILE A 253 -1.71 -26.91 16.19
N GLY A 254 -0.57 -27.56 16.43
CA GLY A 254 0.59 -26.93 17.07
C GLY A 254 0.89 -27.39 18.50
N SER A 255 1.98 -26.89 19.08
CA SER A 255 2.33 -27.17 20.47
C SER A 255 1.57 -26.24 21.43
N LEU A 256 1.34 -26.68 22.66
CA LEU A 256 0.73 -25.83 23.70
C LEU A 256 1.55 -24.55 23.95
N GLN A 257 2.88 -24.67 23.89
CA GLN A 257 3.80 -23.55 24.07
C GLN A 257 3.67 -22.50 22.97
N ASP A 258 3.52 -22.90 21.71
CA ASP A 258 3.29 -21.96 20.60
C ASP A 258 2.01 -21.15 20.84
N TRP A 259 0.95 -21.83 21.31
CA TRP A 259 -0.35 -21.22 21.61
C TRP A 259 -0.28 -20.25 22.78
N GLU A 260 0.36 -20.64 23.88
CA GLU A 260 0.57 -19.75 25.03
C GLU A 260 1.37 -18.51 24.65
N GLN A 261 2.40 -18.66 23.81
CA GLN A 261 3.19 -17.53 23.29
C GLN A 261 2.35 -16.62 22.39
N ALA A 262 1.53 -17.21 21.52
CA ALA A 262 0.65 -16.47 20.62
C ALA A 262 -0.40 -15.65 21.38
N GLU A 263 -1.10 -16.31 22.31
CA GLU A 263 -2.12 -15.67 23.16
C GLU A 263 -1.52 -14.57 24.02
N SER A 264 -0.38 -14.83 24.65
CA SER A 264 0.33 -13.83 25.45
C SER A 264 0.73 -12.60 24.63
N SER A 265 1.19 -12.81 23.38
CA SER A 265 1.58 -11.71 22.49
C SER A 265 0.38 -10.87 22.03
N LEU A 266 -0.76 -11.51 21.72
CA LEU A 266 -2.00 -10.79 21.40
C LEU A 266 -2.52 -10.01 22.60
N THR A 267 -2.50 -10.59 23.80
CA THR A 267 -2.92 -9.92 25.05
C THR A 267 -2.07 -8.67 25.31
N ARG A 268 -0.74 -8.78 25.25
CA ARG A 268 0.15 -7.62 25.44
C ARG A 268 -0.11 -6.51 24.40
N ALA A 269 -0.33 -6.88 23.14
CA ALA A 269 -0.64 -5.93 22.09
C ALA A 269 -2.00 -5.23 22.30
N LEU A 270 -3.01 -5.96 22.78
CA LEU A 270 -4.33 -5.41 23.13
C LEU A 270 -4.25 -4.48 24.34
N ASP A 271 -3.52 -4.86 25.39
CA ASP A 271 -3.34 -4.05 26.59
C ASP A 271 -2.59 -2.74 26.27
N ALA A 272 -1.57 -2.81 25.41
CA ALA A 272 -0.83 -1.64 24.95
C ALA A 272 -1.67 -0.70 24.05
N CYS A 273 -2.72 -1.20 23.39
CA CYS A 273 -3.61 -0.40 22.55
C CYS A 273 -4.48 0.57 23.38
N GLY A 274 -4.71 0.28 24.65
CA GLY A 274 -5.51 1.11 25.56
C GLY A 274 -7.03 1.10 25.28
N GLN A 275 -7.50 0.32 24.31
CA GLN A 275 -8.93 0.11 24.04
C GLN A 275 -9.46 -1.07 24.86
N SER A 276 -10.68 -0.95 25.39
CA SER A 276 -11.33 -2.05 26.10
C SER A 276 -11.56 -3.25 25.17
N TRP A 277 -11.15 -4.44 25.62
CA TRP A 277 -11.34 -5.69 24.91
C TRP A 277 -11.97 -6.76 25.82
N THR A 278 -12.59 -7.78 25.22
CA THR A 278 -13.27 -8.88 25.92
C THR A 278 -12.65 -10.22 25.55
N LEU A 279 -12.63 -11.18 26.47
CA LEU A 279 -12.21 -12.55 26.17
C LEU A 279 -13.35 -13.35 25.52
N ASN A 280 -13.05 -14.12 24.48
CA ASN A 280 -13.96 -15.04 23.79
C ASN A 280 -13.34 -16.44 23.78
N GLU A 281 -13.53 -17.19 24.87
CA GLU A 281 -12.82 -18.45 25.10
C GLU A 281 -13.18 -19.52 24.06
N GLY A 282 -12.16 -20.12 23.45
CA GLY A 282 -12.31 -21.29 22.57
C GLY A 282 -12.73 -21.01 21.12
N ASP A 283 -12.89 -19.74 20.73
CA ASP A 283 -13.36 -19.35 19.40
C ASP A 283 -12.22 -18.97 18.42
N GLY A 284 -10.97 -19.28 18.78
CA GLY A 284 -9.79 -19.09 17.94
C GLY A 284 -9.84 -19.91 16.64
N ALA A 285 -8.99 -19.56 15.67
CA ALA A 285 -8.84 -20.40 14.47
C ALA A 285 -8.09 -21.69 14.81
N PHE A 286 -8.24 -22.75 14.01
CA PHE A 286 -7.57 -24.03 14.28
C PHE A 286 -6.03 -23.92 14.31
N TYR A 287 -5.45 -22.89 13.68
CA TYR A 287 -4.01 -22.64 13.59
C TYR A 287 -3.46 -21.56 14.55
N GLY A 288 -4.32 -20.81 15.25
CA GLY A 288 -3.86 -19.76 16.15
C GLY A 288 -4.97 -18.87 16.73
N PRO A 289 -4.64 -18.07 17.76
CA PRO A 289 -5.57 -17.14 18.38
C PRO A 289 -5.78 -15.91 17.48
N LYS A 290 -6.89 -15.20 17.69
CA LYS A 290 -7.24 -14.03 16.88
C LYS A 290 -7.87 -12.90 17.70
N ILE A 291 -7.68 -11.68 17.22
CA ILE A 291 -8.41 -10.49 17.65
C ILE A 291 -9.55 -10.27 16.66
N ASP A 292 -10.78 -10.28 17.15
CA ASP A 292 -11.98 -10.05 16.36
C ASP A 292 -12.55 -8.66 16.64
N VAL A 293 -12.87 -7.93 15.58
CA VAL A 293 -13.52 -6.62 15.66
C VAL A 293 -15.01 -6.80 15.42
N ILE A 294 -15.77 -6.47 16.46
CA ILE A 294 -17.19 -6.75 16.52
C ILE A 294 -17.95 -5.43 16.50
N LEU A 295 -18.73 -5.26 15.42
CA LEU A 295 -19.61 -4.13 15.20
C LEU A 295 -21.03 -4.51 15.56
N LYS A 296 -21.75 -3.59 16.19
CA LYS A 296 -23.21 -3.68 16.30
C LYS A 296 -23.86 -2.95 15.14
N ASP A 297 -24.80 -3.62 14.48
CA ASP A 297 -25.67 -2.95 13.52
C ASP A 297 -26.76 -2.13 14.22
N SER A 298 -27.62 -1.47 13.44
CA SER A 298 -28.76 -0.68 13.93
C SER A 298 -29.78 -1.49 14.73
N ASP A 299 -29.76 -2.82 14.58
CA ASP A 299 -30.70 -3.76 15.17
C ASP A 299 -30.11 -4.39 16.45
N GLY A 300 -28.88 -4.00 16.80
CA GLY A 300 -28.14 -4.50 17.95
C GLY A 300 -27.52 -5.88 17.73
N LYS A 301 -27.56 -6.42 16.50
CA LYS A 301 -26.90 -7.68 16.14
C LYS A 301 -25.42 -7.43 15.95
N GLU A 302 -24.62 -8.35 16.47
CA GLU A 302 -23.17 -8.30 16.43
C GLU A 302 -22.64 -8.99 15.17
N HIS A 303 -21.75 -8.30 14.47
CA HIS A 303 -21.10 -8.77 13.25
C HIS A 303 -19.58 -8.69 13.42
N GLN A 304 -18.91 -9.83 13.21
CA GLN A 304 -17.47 -9.88 13.07
C GLN A 304 -17.08 -9.35 11.68
N THR A 305 -16.18 -8.37 11.67
CA THR A 305 -15.74 -7.65 10.47
C THR A 305 -14.24 -7.78 10.28
N ALA A 306 -13.44 -6.89 10.86
CA ALA A 306 -11.99 -7.04 10.89
C ALA A 306 -11.56 -8.21 11.79
N THR A 307 -10.41 -8.78 11.48
CA THR A 307 -9.76 -9.82 12.28
C THR A 307 -8.25 -9.74 12.13
N ILE A 308 -7.52 -10.07 13.20
CA ILE A 308 -6.05 -10.21 13.21
C ILE A 308 -5.75 -11.57 13.81
N GLN A 309 -5.12 -12.47 13.08
CA GLN A 309 -4.91 -13.86 13.50
C GLN A 309 -3.41 -14.16 13.48
N LEU A 310 -2.90 -14.74 14.55
CA LEU A 310 -1.48 -15.01 14.72
C LEU A 310 -1.20 -16.50 14.48
N ASP A 311 -0.47 -16.80 13.42
CA ASP A 311 -0.24 -18.17 12.93
C ASP A 311 1.24 -18.56 12.99
N PHE A 312 1.51 -19.59 13.79
CA PHE A 312 2.82 -20.23 13.91
C PHE A 312 2.91 -21.54 13.12
N GLN A 313 1.81 -22.01 12.53
CA GLN A 313 1.63 -23.35 11.99
C GLN A 313 1.81 -23.41 10.48
N LEU A 314 1.23 -22.49 9.69
CA LEU A 314 1.47 -22.50 8.24
C LEU A 314 2.95 -22.30 7.89
N PRO A 315 3.72 -21.40 8.55
CA PRO A 315 5.15 -21.32 8.32
C PRO A 315 5.88 -22.65 8.57
N LYS A 316 5.44 -23.47 9.54
CA LYS A 316 6.00 -24.80 9.80
C LYS A 316 5.67 -25.78 8.68
N ARG A 317 4.41 -25.86 8.26
CA ARG A 317 3.95 -26.79 7.21
C ARG A 317 4.53 -26.47 5.83
N PHE A 318 4.82 -25.19 5.58
CA PHE A 318 5.45 -24.74 4.34
C PHE A 318 6.98 -24.70 4.42
N GLU A 319 7.57 -25.02 5.57
CA GLU A 319 9.02 -24.97 5.81
C GLU A 319 9.59 -23.59 5.43
N LEU A 320 8.86 -22.53 5.81
CA LEU A 320 9.26 -21.16 5.53
C LEU A 320 10.40 -20.75 6.43
N GLU A 321 11.37 -20.08 5.84
CA GLU A 321 12.63 -19.75 6.49
C GLU A 321 13.22 -18.44 5.98
N TYR A 322 13.91 -17.72 6.86
CA TYR A 322 14.75 -16.57 6.54
C TYR A 322 16.10 -16.68 7.25
N GLN A 323 17.13 -16.04 6.68
CA GLN A 323 18.48 -16.06 7.24
C GLN A 323 18.67 -14.91 8.24
N ALA A 324 19.20 -15.23 9.42
CA ALA A 324 19.44 -14.28 10.51
C ALA A 324 20.71 -14.61 11.33
N PRO A 325 21.37 -13.60 11.93
CA PRO A 325 22.39 -13.82 12.95
C PRO A 325 21.75 -14.30 14.27
N ALA A 326 22.51 -15.02 15.09
CA ALA A 326 22.06 -15.59 16.36
C ALA A 326 20.69 -16.31 16.25
N PRO A 327 20.57 -17.33 15.37
CA PRO A 327 19.28 -17.91 14.98
C PRO A 327 18.45 -18.43 16.17
N GLU A 328 19.09 -18.94 17.23
CA GLU A 328 18.38 -19.41 18.43
C GLU A 328 17.73 -18.27 19.22
N ALA A 329 18.42 -17.15 19.41
CA ALA A 329 17.89 -15.98 20.09
C ALA A 329 16.80 -15.30 19.23
N GLU A 330 17.06 -15.19 17.93
CA GLU A 330 16.12 -14.66 16.95
C GLU A 330 14.81 -15.46 16.93
N GLN A 331 14.88 -16.80 16.98
CA GLN A 331 13.70 -17.66 16.99
C GLN A 331 12.84 -17.48 18.26
N ARG A 332 13.46 -17.11 19.39
CA ARG A 332 12.76 -16.75 20.64
C ARG A 332 12.24 -15.31 20.65
N GLY A 333 12.64 -14.48 19.69
CA GLY A 333 12.33 -13.05 19.66
C GLY A 333 13.17 -12.23 20.64
N GLU A 334 14.30 -12.77 21.10
CA GLU A 334 15.21 -12.12 22.03
C GLU A 334 16.27 -11.33 21.27
N THR A 335 16.65 -10.16 21.78
CA THR A 335 17.78 -9.40 21.23
C THR A 335 19.04 -9.76 21.99
N THR A 336 20.08 -10.21 21.28
CA THR A 336 21.40 -10.48 21.87
C THR A 336 22.42 -9.44 21.42
N THR A 337 23.37 -9.12 22.30
CA THR A 337 24.54 -8.26 22.03
C THR A 337 25.85 -9.04 22.05
N ASP A 338 25.78 -10.35 22.30
CA ASP A 338 26.95 -11.22 22.35
C ASP A 338 27.56 -11.38 20.94
N ALA A 339 28.83 -11.00 20.81
CA ALA A 339 29.55 -11.01 19.54
C ALA A 339 29.72 -12.43 18.98
N ASP A 340 29.89 -13.44 19.85
CA ASP A 340 30.08 -14.82 19.44
C ASP A 340 28.77 -15.40 18.88
N ALA A 341 27.65 -15.11 19.54
CA ALA A 341 26.32 -15.49 19.07
C ALA A 341 25.93 -14.77 17.77
N LEU A 342 26.26 -13.48 17.63
CA LEU A 342 25.98 -12.68 16.43
C LEU A 342 26.83 -13.10 15.22
N GLY A 343 27.97 -13.75 15.44
CA GLY A 343 28.80 -14.33 14.38
C GLY A 343 28.17 -15.56 13.72
N VAL A 344 27.20 -16.23 14.37
CA VAL A 344 26.52 -17.41 13.83
C VAL A 344 25.32 -16.98 12.99
N PHE A 345 25.36 -17.26 11.70
CA PHE A 345 24.22 -17.11 10.80
C PHE A 345 23.51 -18.44 10.58
N GLY A 346 22.18 -18.42 10.61
CA GLY A 346 21.39 -19.60 10.34
C GLY A 346 19.96 -19.30 9.92
N SER A 347 19.22 -20.37 9.69
CA SER A 347 17.83 -20.32 9.27
C SER A 347 16.89 -20.16 10.46
N VAL A 348 15.92 -19.25 10.34
CA VAL A 348 14.89 -18.97 11.35
C VAL A 348 13.53 -18.97 10.69
N ARG A 349 12.50 -19.45 11.39
CA ARG A 349 11.14 -19.50 10.86
C ARG A 349 10.40 -18.19 11.13
N PRO A 350 9.75 -17.57 10.11
CA PRO A 350 8.96 -16.37 10.32
C PRO A 350 7.65 -16.69 11.04
N VAL A 351 7.07 -15.66 11.65
CA VAL A 351 5.70 -15.69 12.17
C VAL A 351 4.77 -15.06 11.14
N LEU A 352 3.59 -15.66 10.93
CA LEU A 352 2.60 -15.21 9.97
C LEU A 352 1.44 -14.53 10.72
N ILE A 353 1.10 -13.31 10.31
CA ILE A 353 -0.10 -12.61 10.80
C ILE A 353 -1.08 -12.50 9.64
N HIS A 354 -2.26 -13.10 9.79
CA HIS A 354 -3.39 -12.92 8.89
C HIS A 354 -4.19 -11.70 9.34
N ARG A 355 -4.65 -10.89 8.40
CA ARG A 355 -5.50 -9.75 8.75
C ARG A 355 -6.57 -9.47 7.72
N ALA A 356 -7.72 -8.99 8.20
CA ALA A 356 -8.78 -8.36 7.42
C ALA A 356 -9.18 -7.03 8.11
N VAL A 357 -9.42 -5.93 7.38
CA VAL A 357 -9.90 -4.64 7.92
C VAL A 357 -11.37 -4.50 7.59
N LEU A 358 -11.77 -4.77 6.35
CA LEU A 358 -13.19 -4.82 5.99
C LEU A 358 -13.81 -6.18 6.36
N GLY A 359 -12.98 -7.23 6.39
CA GLY A 359 -13.48 -8.59 6.28
C GLY A 359 -13.74 -8.87 4.80
N SER A 360 -14.94 -9.32 4.44
CA SER A 360 -15.34 -9.28 3.03
C SER A 360 -15.88 -7.91 2.65
N VAL A 361 -15.51 -7.44 1.46
CA VAL A 361 -16.02 -6.18 0.90
C VAL A 361 -17.54 -6.25 0.79
N GLU A 362 -18.12 -7.39 0.40
CA GLU A 362 -19.56 -7.60 0.33
C GLU A 362 -20.25 -7.45 1.70
N ARG A 363 -19.71 -8.06 2.75
CA ARG A 363 -20.31 -7.95 4.10
C ARG A 363 -20.22 -6.52 4.59
N LEU A 364 -19.08 -5.86 4.41
CA LEU A 364 -18.96 -4.46 4.80
C LEU A 364 -19.92 -3.57 4.00
N MET A 365 -20.06 -3.80 2.69
CA MET A 365 -21.07 -3.08 1.89
C MET A 365 -22.47 -3.27 2.45
N ALA A 366 -22.85 -4.48 2.88
CA ALA A 366 -24.13 -4.74 3.55
C ALA A 366 -24.31 -3.83 4.78
N LEU A 367 -23.32 -3.85 5.68
CA LEU A 367 -23.34 -3.07 6.92
C LEU A 367 -23.37 -1.56 6.63
N LEU A 368 -22.67 -1.08 5.61
CA LEU A 368 -22.69 0.32 5.21
C LEU A 368 -24.04 0.75 4.60
N ILE A 369 -24.69 -0.13 3.82
CA ILE A 369 -26.05 0.15 3.29
C ILE A 369 -27.02 0.39 4.46
N GLU A 370 -26.97 -0.47 5.47
CA GLU A 370 -27.84 -0.42 6.65
C GLU A 370 -27.49 0.78 7.54
N HIS A 371 -26.20 0.97 7.85
CA HIS A 371 -25.68 2.08 8.65
C HIS A 371 -26.08 3.45 8.08
N TYR A 372 -25.94 3.63 6.76
CA TYR A 372 -26.31 4.88 6.10
C TYR A 372 -27.79 4.94 5.70
N ASN A 373 -28.54 3.85 5.87
CA ASN A 373 -29.91 3.73 5.37
C ASN A 373 -30.03 4.17 3.89
N GLY A 374 -29.06 3.74 3.07
CA GLY A 374 -28.92 4.12 1.66
C GLY A 374 -28.51 5.58 1.38
N LYS A 375 -28.22 6.40 2.40
CA LYS A 375 -27.78 7.80 2.25
C LYS A 375 -26.26 7.92 2.41
N TRP A 376 -25.57 7.60 1.33
CA TRP A 376 -24.10 7.51 1.30
C TRP A 376 -23.40 8.86 1.56
N PRO A 377 -22.21 8.84 2.20
CA PRO A 377 -21.32 10.00 2.16
C PRO A 377 -20.88 10.27 0.71
N PHE A 378 -20.61 11.53 0.38
CA PHE A 378 -20.39 11.96 -1.01
C PHE A 378 -19.32 11.14 -1.75
N TRP A 379 -18.22 10.82 -1.08
CA TRP A 379 -17.12 10.08 -1.68
C TRP A 379 -17.49 8.63 -2.04
N LEU A 380 -18.38 8.00 -1.29
CA LEU A 380 -18.79 6.62 -1.47
C LEU A 380 -20.01 6.51 -2.40
N ASN A 381 -20.89 7.52 -2.40
CA ASN A 381 -22.16 7.53 -3.13
C ASN A 381 -21.99 7.17 -4.62
N ALA A 382 -22.58 6.07 -5.08
CA ALA A 382 -22.53 5.65 -6.49
C ALA A 382 -23.08 6.70 -7.48
N ARG A 383 -23.93 7.60 -6.99
CA ARG A 383 -24.60 8.69 -7.72
C ARG A 383 -24.18 10.03 -7.13
N GLN A 384 -22.92 10.42 -7.36
CA GLN A 384 -22.35 11.63 -6.74
C GLN A 384 -23.03 12.89 -7.23
N ALA A 385 -23.17 13.04 -8.55
CA ALA A 385 -23.89 14.17 -9.12
C ALA A 385 -24.65 13.84 -10.41
N ILE A 386 -25.67 14.66 -10.69
CA ILE A 386 -26.39 14.66 -11.97
C ILE A 386 -26.51 16.08 -12.48
N ILE A 387 -26.29 16.26 -13.79
CA ILE A 387 -26.50 17.53 -14.49
C ILE A 387 -27.84 17.48 -15.21
N LEU A 388 -28.71 18.46 -14.91
CA LEU A 388 -30.06 18.60 -15.44
C LEU A 388 -30.15 19.87 -16.28
N THR A 389 -30.64 19.77 -17.51
CA THR A 389 -30.96 20.95 -18.32
C THR A 389 -32.39 21.43 -18.06
N VAL A 390 -32.57 22.75 -18.00
CA VAL A 390 -33.91 23.38 -17.85
C VAL A 390 -34.74 23.21 -19.12
N ASN A 391 -34.10 23.24 -20.29
CA ASN A 391 -34.69 22.99 -21.60
C ASN A 391 -33.67 22.31 -22.53
N ASP A 392 -34.11 21.94 -23.72
CA ASP A 392 -33.35 21.24 -24.76
C ASP A 392 -32.71 22.19 -25.79
N LYS A 393 -32.67 23.52 -25.51
CA LYS A 393 -32.04 24.47 -26.41
C LYS A 393 -30.54 24.15 -26.55
N PRO A 394 -29.97 24.19 -27.78
CA PRO A 394 -28.57 23.82 -28.02
C PRO A 394 -27.55 24.51 -27.08
N PRO A 395 -27.62 25.83 -26.81
CA PRO A 395 -26.65 26.49 -25.94
C PRO A 395 -26.65 25.95 -24.50
N VAL A 396 -27.80 25.50 -24.00
CA VAL A 396 -27.94 24.95 -22.64
C VAL A 396 -27.37 23.54 -22.58
N VAL A 397 -27.70 22.70 -23.55
CA VAL A 397 -27.22 21.32 -23.63
C VAL A 397 -25.71 21.26 -23.86
N GLU A 398 -25.18 22.11 -24.75
CA GLU A 398 -23.75 22.23 -25.03
C GLU A 398 -22.97 22.66 -23.79
N TRP A 399 -23.43 23.71 -23.09
CA TRP A 399 -22.78 24.16 -21.86
C TRP A 399 -22.83 23.10 -20.76
N ALA A 400 -23.96 22.41 -20.60
CA ALA A 400 -24.11 21.35 -19.62
C ALA A 400 -23.19 20.13 -19.91
N ARG A 401 -23.01 19.76 -21.19
CA ARG A 401 -22.02 18.75 -21.61
C ARG A 401 -20.58 19.20 -21.35
N ARG A 402 -20.28 20.48 -21.61
CA ARG A 402 -18.95 21.04 -21.30
C ARG A 402 -18.68 21.01 -19.79
N ALA A 403 -19.65 21.39 -18.96
CA ALA A 403 -19.53 21.27 -17.52
C ALA A 403 -19.27 19.81 -17.09
N GLN A 404 -19.97 18.83 -17.70
CA GLN A 404 -19.72 17.41 -17.45
C GLN A 404 -18.28 17.00 -17.81
N GLN A 405 -17.77 17.42 -18.97
CA GLN A 405 -16.40 17.13 -19.40
C GLN A 405 -15.37 17.68 -18.42
N VAL A 406 -15.54 18.93 -17.95
CA VAL A 406 -14.67 19.54 -16.93
C VAL A 406 -14.69 18.72 -15.65
N LEU A 407 -15.88 18.37 -15.14
CA LEU A 407 -16.00 17.56 -13.93
C LEU A 407 -15.37 16.18 -14.09
N LEU A 408 -15.50 15.56 -15.27
CA LEU A 408 -14.91 14.27 -15.59
C LEU A 408 -13.40 14.36 -15.90
N GLY A 409 -12.80 15.55 -15.98
CA GLY A 409 -11.40 15.73 -16.36
C GLY A 409 -11.11 15.30 -17.80
N LEU A 410 -12.11 15.39 -18.69
CA LEU A 410 -11.99 15.03 -20.10
C LEU A 410 -11.64 16.25 -20.96
N PRO A 411 -10.92 16.07 -22.09
CA PRO A 411 -10.67 17.16 -23.03
C PRO A 411 -11.97 17.78 -23.51
N CYS A 412 -12.03 19.11 -23.55
CA CYS A 412 -13.12 19.84 -24.17
C CYS A 412 -12.83 20.01 -25.67
N ASP A 413 -13.83 19.85 -26.54
CA ASP A 413 -13.67 20.04 -27.98
C ASP A 413 -13.09 21.45 -28.29
N GLY A 414 -11.95 21.48 -28.99
CA GLY A 414 -11.20 22.69 -29.36
C GLY A 414 -9.85 22.88 -28.68
N ASP A 415 -9.52 22.09 -27.64
CA ASP A 415 -8.23 22.16 -26.95
C ASP A 415 -7.26 21.07 -27.45
N SER A 416 -6.85 21.19 -28.72
CA SER A 416 -5.92 20.26 -29.38
C SER A 416 -4.46 20.42 -28.92
N SER A 417 -4.20 21.29 -27.93
CA SER A 417 -2.87 21.72 -27.48
C SER A 417 -2.26 20.86 -26.38
N SER A 418 -3.04 20.04 -25.67
CA SER A 418 -2.54 19.22 -24.56
C SER A 418 -2.48 17.73 -24.94
N GLY A 419 -1.49 17.35 -25.75
CA GLY A 419 -1.13 15.96 -26.05
C GLY A 419 -0.54 15.18 -24.86
N GLY A 420 -0.89 15.58 -23.63
CA GLY A 420 -0.48 14.90 -22.40
C GLY A 420 -1.49 13.80 -22.01
N PRO A 421 -1.12 12.89 -21.09
CA PRO A 421 -2.05 11.89 -20.58
C PRO A 421 -3.27 12.56 -19.94
N VAL A 422 -4.47 12.20 -20.40
CA VAL A 422 -5.73 12.62 -19.78
C VAL A 422 -5.77 12.04 -18.35
N ALA A 423 -6.03 12.89 -17.35
CA ALA A 423 -6.23 12.49 -15.97
C ALA A 423 -7.73 12.57 -15.62
N PRO A 424 -8.55 11.59 -16.05
CA PRO A 424 -9.98 11.63 -15.81
C PRO A 424 -10.25 11.65 -14.30
N SER A 425 -11.22 12.46 -13.89
CA SER A 425 -11.72 12.42 -12.52
C SER A 425 -12.33 11.03 -12.25
N GLN A 426 -12.23 10.54 -11.01
CA GLN A 426 -12.94 9.34 -10.57
C GLN A 426 -14.40 9.64 -10.13
N LEU A 427 -14.95 10.78 -10.54
CA LEU A 427 -16.29 11.22 -10.14
C LEU A 427 -17.38 10.53 -10.98
N ALA A 428 -18.51 10.24 -10.34
CA ALA A 428 -19.70 9.70 -11.01
C ALA A 428 -20.69 10.82 -11.32
N ILE A 429 -20.69 11.28 -12.58
CA ILE A 429 -21.51 12.40 -13.06
C ILE A 429 -22.48 11.91 -14.14
N ASP A 430 -23.77 11.84 -13.81
CA ASP A 430 -24.83 11.50 -14.76
C ASP A 430 -25.39 12.77 -15.44
N PHE A 431 -26.09 12.59 -16.55
CA PHE A 431 -26.61 13.69 -17.38
C PHE A 431 -28.05 13.40 -17.82
N ASP A 432 -28.96 14.38 -17.70
CA ASP A 432 -30.36 14.26 -18.10
C ASP A 432 -30.87 15.50 -18.88
N ASP A 433 -30.85 15.38 -20.21
CA ASP A 433 -31.34 16.35 -21.18
C ASP A 433 -32.75 16.07 -21.70
N ARG A 434 -33.46 15.08 -21.14
CA ARG A 434 -34.81 14.71 -21.61
C ARG A 434 -35.76 15.91 -21.59
N ALA A 435 -36.67 15.99 -22.55
CA ALA A 435 -37.70 17.03 -22.62
C ALA A 435 -38.80 16.82 -21.56
N MET A 436 -38.46 17.07 -20.30
CA MET A 436 -39.32 16.95 -19.13
C MET A 436 -39.23 18.19 -18.25
N ALA A 437 -40.32 18.52 -17.54
CA ALA A 437 -40.31 19.63 -16.60
C ALA A 437 -39.20 19.47 -15.54
N LEU A 438 -38.41 20.52 -15.31
CA LEU A 438 -37.28 20.51 -14.37
C LEU A 438 -37.65 19.96 -12.99
N GLY A 439 -38.82 20.35 -12.46
CA GLY A 439 -39.29 19.86 -11.17
C GLY A 439 -39.49 18.33 -11.13
N ALA A 440 -39.87 17.71 -12.25
CA ALA A 440 -39.95 16.25 -12.35
C ALA A 440 -38.55 15.61 -12.35
N LYS A 441 -37.59 16.17 -13.11
CA LYS A 441 -36.20 15.71 -13.11
C LYS A 441 -35.57 15.78 -11.72
N ILE A 442 -35.75 16.90 -11.01
CA ILE A 442 -35.24 17.08 -9.64
C ILE A 442 -35.86 16.05 -8.68
N ARG A 443 -37.17 15.80 -8.76
CA ARG A 443 -37.82 14.77 -7.92
C ARG A 443 -37.29 13.37 -8.21
N GLU A 444 -37.07 13.03 -9.48
CA GLU A 444 -36.49 11.74 -9.87
C GLU A 444 -35.05 11.61 -9.32
N ALA A 445 -34.23 12.64 -9.48
CA ALA A 445 -32.87 12.67 -8.94
C ALA A 445 -32.83 12.54 -7.41
N LYS A 446 -33.69 13.26 -6.69
CA LYS A 446 -33.80 13.14 -5.22
C LYS A 446 -34.26 11.75 -4.79
N LYS A 447 -35.23 11.16 -5.51
CA LYS A 447 -35.68 9.77 -5.27
C LYS A 447 -34.56 8.75 -5.51
N LYS A 448 -33.72 8.99 -6.51
CA LYS A 448 -32.55 8.15 -6.87
C LYS A 448 -31.36 8.31 -5.92
N GLY A 449 -31.38 9.30 -5.02
CA GLY A 449 -30.35 9.50 -4.00
C GLY A 449 -29.08 10.21 -4.50
N TYR A 450 -29.18 11.07 -5.52
CA TYR A 450 -28.01 11.85 -5.96
C TYR A 450 -27.52 12.78 -4.85
N GLY A 451 -26.20 12.78 -4.62
CA GLY A 451 -25.58 13.67 -3.64
C GLY A 451 -25.72 15.14 -4.02
N MET A 452 -25.39 15.47 -5.27
CA MET A 452 -25.50 16.81 -5.83
C MET A 452 -26.38 16.83 -7.08
N ILE A 453 -27.22 17.85 -7.20
CA ILE A 453 -28.02 18.10 -8.40
C ILE A 453 -27.56 19.43 -8.99
N VAL A 454 -27.04 19.37 -10.21
CA VAL A 454 -26.53 20.52 -10.94
C VAL A 454 -27.56 20.88 -12.00
N VAL A 455 -27.99 22.14 -12.03
CA VAL A 455 -28.99 22.66 -12.96
C VAL A 455 -28.34 23.68 -13.89
N VAL A 456 -28.64 23.55 -15.18
CA VAL A 456 -28.16 24.45 -16.22
C VAL A 456 -29.34 25.02 -17.00
N GLY A 457 -29.54 26.34 -16.87
CA GLY A 457 -30.48 27.11 -17.69
C GLY A 457 -29.79 28.09 -18.65
N GLU A 458 -30.59 28.92 -19.32
CA GLU A 458 -30.08 29.91 -20.30
C GLU A 458 -29.18 30.96 -19.65
N VAL A 459 -29.55 31.43 -18.46
CA VAL A 459 -28.74 32.40 -17.68
C VAL A 459 -27.41 31.78 -17.25
N ASP A 460 -27.40 30.50 -16.90
CA ASP A 460 -26.18 29.78 -16.49
C ASP A 460 -25.25 29.57 -17.69
N ALA A 461 -25.80 29.19 -18.84
CA ALA A 461 -25.05 29.03 -20.09
C ALA A 461 -24.44 30.36 -20.58
N ALA A 462 -25.20 31.46 -20.51
CA ALA A 462 -24.71 32.79 -20.89
C ALA A 462 -23.58 33.28 -19.97
N ASN A 463 -23.67 32.99 -18.67
CA ASN A 463 -22.68 33.43 -17.67
C ASN A 463 -21.54 32.43 -17.44
N ARG A 464 -21.53 31.28 -18.14
CA ARG A 464 -20.58 30.18 -17.93
C ARG A 464 -20.55 29.67 -16.47
N THR A 465 -21.72 29.56 -15.86
CA THR A 465 -21.89 29.05 -14.49
C THR A 465 -22.79 27.81 -14.47
N VAL A 466 -22.93 27.18 -13.31
CA VAL A 466 -23.93 26.15 -13.02
C VAL A 466 -24.59 26.45 -11.68
N THR A 467 -25.85 26.04 -11.50
CA THR A 467 -26.57 26.17 -10.23
C THR A 467 -26.60 24.82 -9.51
N VAL A 468 -26.11 24.76 -8.27
CA VAL A 468 -25.89 23.50 -7.53
C VAL A 468 -26.81 23.40 -6.31
N ASP A 469 -27.50 22.27 -6.18
CA ASP A 469 -28.20 21.81 -4.98
C ASP A 469 -27.43 20.64 -4.37
N ALA A 470 -26.76 20.89 -3.25
CA ALA A 470 -25.97 19.88 -2.53
C ALA A 470 -26.68 19.37 -1.26
N THR A 471 -27.98 19.60 -1.12
CA THR A 471 -28.78 19.12 0.02
C THR A 471 -28.88 17.59 0.11
N GLY A 472 -28.52 16.88 -0.95
CA GLY A 472 -28.43 15.41 -0.97
C GLY A 472 -27.16 14.86 -0.32
N VAL A 473 -26.15 15.71 -0.04
CA VAL A 473 -24.95 15.32 0.68
C VAL A 473 -25.25 15.35 2.18
N PRO A 474 -25.13 14.21 2.90
CA PRO A 474 -25.31 14.20 4.35
C PRO A 474 -24.28 15.13 5.02
N PRO A 475 -24.67 15.92 6.04
CA PRO A 475 -23.73 16.75 6.77
C PRO A 475 -22.64 15.90 7.42
N VAL A 476 -21.43 16.46 7.50
CA VAL A 476 -20.36 15.93 8.35
C VAL A 476 -20.56 16.49 9.75
N GLU A 477 -20.36 15.69 10.80
CA GLU A 477 -20.40 16.23 12.17
C GLU A 477 -19.43 17.40 12.31
N GLY A 478 -19.94 18.56 12.75
CA GLY A 478 -19.16 19.80 12.87
C GLY A 478 -19.10 20.68 11.60
N GLU A 479 -19.69 20.27 10.48
CA GLU A 479 -19.83 21.12 9.28
C GLU A 479 -21.25 21.68 9.13
N GLU A 480 -21.36 22.93 8.69
CA GLU A 480 -22.64 23.55 8.33
C GLU A 480 -23.30 22.82 7.14
N PRO A 481 -24.65 22.65 7.14
CA PRO A 481 -25.36 22.04 6.03
C PRO A 481 -25.08 22.76 4.71
N VAL A 482 -24.78 22.01 3.66
CA VAL A 482 -24.49 22.61 2.36
C VAL A 482 -25.76 23.24 1.76
N GLY A 483 -25.62 24.46 1.25
CA GLY A 483 -26.72 25.26 0.72
C GLY A 483 -27.34 24.73 -0.59
N LYS A 484 -28.51 25.27 -0.91
CA LYS A 484 -29.24 25.04 -2.15
C LYS A 484 -29.13 26.28 -3.05
N GLY A 485 -28.88 26.07 -4.34
CA GLY A 485 -28.89 27.15 -5.34
C GLY A 485 -27.59 27.94 -5.39
N MET A 486 -26.47 27.31 -5.04
CA MET A 486 -25.14 27.93 -5.15
C MET A 486 -24.78 28.07 -6.63
N LYS A 487 -24.34 29.25 -7.05
CA LYS A 487 -23.82 29.48 -8.41
C LYS A 487 -22.31 29.40 -8.40
N MET A 488 -21.73 28.61 -9.30
CA MET A 488 -20.29 28.41 -9.40
C MET A 488 -19.90 28.04 -10.83
N THR A 489 -18.62 28.18 -11.19
CA THR A 489 -18.11 27.63 -12.45
C THR A 489 -17.92 26.11 -12.36
N PRO A 490 -17.82 25.37 -13.48
CA PRO A 490 -17.51 23.94 -13.45
C PRO A 490 -16.19 23.60 -12.73
N GLU A 491 -15.19 24.48 -12.81
CA GLU A 491 -13.90 24.33 -12.13
C GLU A 491 -14.04 24.50 -10.61
N GLU A 492 -14.78 25.53 -10.17
CA GLU A 492 -15.10 25.73 -8.75
C GLU A 492 -15.92 24.54 -8.19
N LEU A 493 -16.85 24.01 -8.97
CA LEU A 493 -17.60 22.80 -8.60
C LEU A 493 -16.70 21.58 -8.48
N LEU A 494 -15.73 21.41 -9.38
CA LEU A 494 -14.77 20.31 -9.31
C LEU A 494 -13.96 20.38 -8.01
N ASP A 495 -13.46 21.56 -7.65
CA ASP A 495 -12.71 21.76 -6.40
C ASP A 495 -13.62 21.57 -5.17
N PHE A 496 -14.87 22.02 -5.24
CA PHE A 496 -15.86 21.75 -4.20
C PHE A 496 -16.10 20.25 -4.03
N MET A 497 -16.30 19.48 -5.11
CA MET A 497 -16.46 18.02 -5.07
C MET A 497 -15.21 17.32 -4.53
N ARG A 498 -14.02 17.79 -4.88
CA ARG A 498 -12.74 17.28 -4.34
C ARG A 498 -12.63 17.52 -2.84
N SER A 499 -13.07 18.67 -2.34
CA SER A 499 -13.08 18.99 -0.91
C SER A 499 -13.97 18.05 -0.08
N LYS A 500 -14.97 17.42 -0.71
CA LYS A 500 -15.88 16.45 -0.09
C LYS A 500 -15.42 14.99 -0.22
N GLN A 501 -14.26 14.74 -0.83
CA GLN A 501 -13.58 13.46 -0.70
C GLN A 501 -12.97 13.33 0.70
N PRO A 502 -12.81 12.11 1.26
CA PRO A 502 -12.19 11.92 2.54
C PRO A 502 -10.80 12.56 2.47
N LYS A 503 -10.57 13.55 3.32
CA LYS A 503 -9.20 14.00 3.59
C LYS A 503 -8.47 12.77 4.09
N MET A 504 -7.41 12.37 3.40
CA MET A 504 -6.46 11.42 3.95
C MET A 504 -5.68 12.15 5.03
N ASP A 505 -6.36 12.43 6.13
CA ASP A 505 -5.76 13.01 7.32
C ASP A 505 -5.02 11.88 8.00
N LEU A 506 -3.71 11.78 7.73
CA LEU A 506 -2.79 10.83 8.37
C LEU A 506 -2.53 11.18 9.85
N THR A 507 -3.44 11.94 10.47
CA THR A 507 -3.32 12.55 11.79
C THR A 507 -4.49 12.14 12.69
N ALA A 508 -4.44 10.91 13.22
CA ALA A 508 -5.13 10.53 14.45
C ALA A 508 -4.15 9.78 15.37
N PRO A 509 -4.28 9.90 16.70
CA PRO A 509 -3.16 9.83 17.65
C PRO A 509 -2.72 8.38 17.88
N SER A 510 -1.74 7.91 17.13
CA SER A 510 -0.63 7.19 17.76
C SER A 510 0.42 8.26 17.99
N GLU A 511 1.14 8.28 19.12
CA GLU A 511 2.26 9.21 19.36
C GLU A 511 3.03 9.45 18.05
N GLN A 512 2.70 10.55 17.39
CA GLN A 512 3.28 10.85 16.10
C GLN A 512 4.71 11.29 16.41
N PRO A 513 5.74 10.73 15.74
CA PRO A 513 6.97 11.49 15.64
C PRO A 513 6.58 12.86 15.09
N PRO A 514 7.02 13.96 15.73
CA PRO A 514 6.39 15.28 15.60
C PRO A 514 6.15 15.62 14.13
N ASP A 515 4.97 16.13 13.79
CA ASP A 515 4.69 16.64 12.45
C ASP A 515 5.67 17.78 12.15
N TYR A 516 6.78 17.40 11.51
CA TYR A 516 7.91 18.27 11.20
C TYR A 516 7.48 19.42 10.28
N ILE A 517 6.41 19.22 9.50
CA ILE A 517 5.84 20.23 8.62
C ILE A 517 5.00 21.23 9.42
N ALA A 518 4.25 20.77 10.42
CA ALA A 518 3.51 21.64 11.32
C ALA A 518 4.44 22.42 12.28
N ALA A 519 5.47 21.80 12.84
CA ALA A 519 6.47 22.47 13.68
C ALA A 519 7.25 23.54 12.88
N ALA A 520 7.62 23.21 11.64
CA ALA A 520 8.21 24.16 10.71
C ALA A 520 7.24 25.33 10.41
N ARG A 521 5.99 25.05 10.01
CA ARG A 521 5.01 26.12 9.71
C ARG A 521 4.64 26.97 10.93
N ALA A 522 4.58 26.39 12.13
CA ALA A 522 4.28 27.09 13.39
C ALA A 522 5.37 28.11 13.78
N HIS A 523 6.62 27.88 13.35
CA HIS A 523 7.74 28.80 13.51
C HIS A 523 8.01 29.67 12.26
N GLY A 524 7.06 29.74 11.32
CA GLY A 524 7.14 30.62 10.14
C GLY A 524 8.03 30.10 9.01
N ILE A 525 8.32 28.80 8.96
CA ILE A 525 9.28 28.18 8.06
C ILE A 525 8.60 27.81 6.74
N ASN A 526 9.08 28.38 5.63
CA ASN A 526 8.64 28.00 4.28
C ASN A 526 9.38 26.73 3.83
N LEU A 527 8.67 25.60 3.84
CA LEU A 527 9.19 24.32 3.34
C LEU A 527 9.49 24.41 1.84
N ARG A 528 10.75 24.20 1.47
CA ARG A 528 11.18 24.18 0.07
C ARG A 528 10.76 22.87 -0.57
N GLN A 529 10.30 22.93 -1.82
CA GLN A 529 10.14 21.71 -2.62
C GLN A 529 11.54 21.07 -2.74
N SER A 530 11.66 19.79 -2.38
CA SER A 530 12.87 19.04 -2.70
C SER A 530 13.09 19.14 -4.21
N ALA A 531 14.35 19.34 -4.62
CA ALA A 531 14.68 19.43 -6.04
C ALA A 531 14.02 18.25 -6.78
N PRO A 532 13.26 18.50 -7.86
CA PRO A 532 12.56 17.44 -8.55
C PRO A 532 13.57 16.37 -8.92
N ILE A 533 13.27 15.11 -8.56
CA ILE A 533 14.00 13.97 -9.09
C ILE A 533 13.84 14.06 -10.60
N ARG A 534 14.86 14.55 -11.30
CA ARG A 534 14.90 14.46 -12.76
C ARG A 534 14.69 12.99 -13.07
N ARG A 535 13.58 12.68 -13.74
CA ARG A 535 13.34 11.35 -14.31
C ARG A 535 14.65 10.93 -14.96
N GLY A 536 15.19 9.79 -14.53
CA GLY A 536 16.42 9.25 -15.10
C GLY A 536 16.28 9.26 -16.63
N PRO A 537 17.34 9.59 -17.37
CA PRO A 537 17.28 9.58 -18.82
C PRO A 537 16.73 8.24 -19.29
N MET A 538 15.94 8.23 -20.38
CA MET A 538 15.60 7.00 -21.10
C MET A 538 16.87 6.16 -21.24
N ALA A 539 16.75 4.84 -21.06
CA ALA A 539 17.88 3.90 -21.08
C ALA A 539 18.80 4.22 -22.27
N LEU A 540 19.91 4.90 -21.98
CA LEU A 540 20.93 5.17 -22.98
C LEU A 540 21.55 3.81 -23.29
N GLU A 541 21.51 3.38 -24.55
CA GLU A 541 22.30 2.24 -25.03
C GLU A 541 23.78 2.65 -25.08
N LEU A 542 24.39 2.80 -23.91
CA LEU A 542 25.83 3.03 -23.79
C LEU A 542 26.56 1.69 -23.92
N PRO A 543 27.60 1.58 -24.75
CA PRO A 543 28.38 0.34 -24.90
C PRO A 543 28.87 -0.25 -23.59
N ILE A 544 29.30 0.61 -22.64
CA ILE A 544 29.75 0.19 -21.31
C ILE A 544 28.61 -0.44 -20.49
N LEU A 545 27.38 0.08 -20.59
CA LEU A 545 26.23 -0.51 -19.91
C LEU A 545 25.83 -1.85 -20.52
N THR A 546 25.90 -1.99 -21.84
CA THR A 546 25.65 -3.28 -22.51
C THR A 546 26.71 -4.31 -22.11
N TYR A 547 27.99 -3.92 -22.07
CA TYR A 547 29.09 -4.78 -21.64
C TYR A 547 28.91 -5.24 -20.17
N LEU A 548 28.60 -4.32 -19.25
CA LEU A 548 28.46 -4.64 -17.83
C LEU A 548 27.18 -5.41 -17.48
N LYS A 549 26.18 -5.43 -18.36
CA LYS A 549 24.92 -6.19 -18.18
C LYS A 549 25.04 -7.66 -18.59
N ALA A 550 26.11 -8.04 -19.29
CA ALA A 550 26.28 -9.40 -19.75
C ALA A 550 26.35 -10.37 -18.56
N PRO A 551 25.55 -11.47 -18.56
CA PRO A 551 25.38 -12.34 -17.39
C PRO A 551 26.66 -13.06 -16.94
N GLU A 552 27.64 -13.19 -17.82
CA GLU A 552 28.97 -13.71 -17.51
C GLU A 552 29.89 -12.70 -16.81
N ARG A 553 29.51 -11.42 -16.73
CA ARG A 553 30.35 -10.36 -16.15
C ARG A 553 30.02 -10.14 -14.69
N ARG A 554 30.97 -10.50 -13.83
CA ARG A 554 30.90 -10.23 -12.39
C ARG A 554 31.27 -8.77 -12.11
N VAL A 555 30.27 -7.92 -11.83
CA VAL A 555 30.47 -6.51 -11.45
C VAL A 555 30.22 -6.36 -9.95
N ILE A 556 31.20 -5.84 -9.22
CA ILE A 556 31.18 -5.69 -7.77
C ILE A 556 31.08 -4.21 -7.38
N LEU A 557 30.13 -3.89 -6.50
CA LEU A 557 30.09 -2.62 -5.78
C LEU A 557 30.71 -2.81 -4.38
N ALA A 558 31.86 -2.18 -4.18
CA ALA A 558 32.64 -2.14 -2.95
C ALA A 558 32.03 -1.26 -1.85
N SER A 559 30.71 -1.34 -1.65
CA SER A 559 29.97 -0.46 -0.74
C SER A 559 28.66 -1.07 -0.28
N ALA A 560 28.42 -1.06 1.03
CA ALA A 560 27.15 -1.49 1.63
C ALA A 560 26.00 -0.46 1.48
N SER A 561 26.26 0.72 0.90
CA SER A 561 25.26 1.78 0.73
C SER A 561 24.12 1.37 -0.23
N PRO A 562 22.86 1.26 0.25
CA PRO A 562 21.71 0.92 -0.60
C PRO A 562 21.44 1.98 -1.68
N ARG A 563 21.81 3.23 -1.41
CA ARG A 563 21.60 4.36 -2.33
C ARG A 563 22.49 4.29 -3.56
N ARG A 564 23.75 3.87 -3.38
CA ARG A 564 24.69 3.68 -4.50
C ARG A 564 24.23 2.53 -5.40
N LYS A 565 23.73 1.45 -4.79
CA LYS A 565 23.07 0.35 -5.51
C LYS A 565 21.87 0.85 -6.31
N ALA A 566 20.98 1.63 -5.68
CA ALA A 566 19.80 2.18 -6.34
C ALA A 566 20.15 3.08 -7.54
N LEU A 567 21.18 3.94 -7.42
CA LEU A 567 21.67 4.78 -8.52
C LEU A 567 22.17 3.94 -9.71
N LEU A 568 22.92 2.87 -9.45
CA LEU A 568 23.41 1.98 -10.52
C LEU A 568 22.28 1.12 -11.13
N SER A 569 21.32 0.67 -10.31
CA SER A 569 20.15 -0.08 -10.79
C SER A 569 19.23 0.77 -11.67
N GLN A 570 19.09 2.06 -11.39
CA GLN A 570 18.36 3.00 -12.26
C GLN A 570 18.97 3.14 -13.66
N LEU A 571 20.26 2.81 -13.82
CA LEU A 571 20.96 2.79 -15.12
C LEU A 571 20.85 1.43 -15.83
N GLY A 572 20.12 0.48 -15.22
CA GLY A 572 19.93 -0.88 -15.72
C GLY A 572 21.00 -1.88 -15.28
N LEU A 573 21.90 -1.52 -14.37
CA LEU A 573 22.83 -2.48 -13.75
C LEU A 573 22.15 -3.13 -12.53
N SER A 574 21.22 -4.05 -12.79
CA SER A 574 20.43 -4.72 -11.74
C SER A 574 21.13 -5.94 -11.11
N SER A 575 22.12 -6.51 -11.79
CA SER A 575 22.88 -7.71 -11.40
C SER A 575 24.26 -7.40 -10.81
N ILE A 576 24.38 -6.36 -9.98
CA ILE A 576 25.63 -6.00 -9.30
C ILE A 576 25.75 -6.75 -7.97
N GLU A 577 26.92 -7.34 -7.73
CA GLU A 577 27.31 -7.96 -6.47
C GLU A 577 27.70 -6.90 -5.44
N ILE A 578 27.27 -7.05 -4.19
CA ILE A 578 27.59 -6.12 -3.11
C ILE A 578 28.65 -6.77 -2.21
N PHE A 579 29.87 -6.26 -2.26
CA PHE A 579 30.97 -6.74 -1.43
C PHE A 579 31.66 -5.54 -0.74
N PRO A 580 31.21 -5.13 0.46
CA PRO A 580 31.82 -4.01 1.16
C PRO A 580 33.23 -4.35 1.68
N SER A 581 34.15 -3.38 1.63
CA SER A 581 35.47 -3.52 2.25
C SER A 581 35.36 -3.59 3.78
N THR A 582 36.18 -4.46 4.39
CA THR A 582 36.30 -4.63 5.85
C THR A 582 37.49 -3.87 6.45
N LYS A 583 38.33 -3.23 5.63
CA LYS A 583 39.45 -2.39 6.10
C LYS A 583 38.90 -1.17 6.87
N ALA A 584 39.55 -0.84 7.98
CA ALA A 584 39.21 0.32 8.77
C ALA A 584 39.43 1.62 7.96
N GLU A 585 38.54 2.60 8.15
CA GLU A 585 38.66 3.96 7.60
C GLU A 585 39.52 4.81 8.55
N ASP A 586 40.79 4.44 8.74
CA ASP A 586 41.71 4.97 9.75
C ASP A 586 42.89 5.78 9.18
N ILE A 587 42.79 6.19 7.90
CA ILE A 587 43.77 7.09 7.29
C ILE A 587 43.87 8.37 8.14
N ASP A 588 45.10 8.81 8.41
CA ASP A 588 45.32 10.00 9.23
C ASP A 588 44.83 11.27 8.50
N LYS A 589 43.84 11.91 9.12
CA LYS A 589 43.19 13.12 8.62
C LYS A 589 44.06 14.37 8.77
N ALA A 590 45.11 14.33 9.61
CA ALA A 590 46.01 15.46 9.81
C ALA A 590 47.04 15.61 8.67
N THR A 591 47.25 14.54 7.90
CA THR A 591 48.30 14.47 6.86
C THR A 591 47.75 14.55 5.43
N HIS A 592 46.43 14.59 5.25
CA HIS A 592 45.77 14.60 3.94
C HIS A 592 44.82 15.78 3.79
N THR A 593 44.73 16.37 2.60
CA THR A 593 43.61 17.25 2.29
C THR A 593 42.30 16.44 2.22
N PRO A 594 41.12 17.06 2.35
CA PRO A 594 39.85 16.35 2.22
C PRO A 594 39.71 15.57 0.90
N GLU A 595 40.25 16.11 -0.20
CA GLU A 595 40.27 15.48 -1.53
C GLU A 595 41.20 14.26 -1.57
N GLU A 596 42.42 14.39 -1.01
CA GLU A 596 43.38 13.29 -0.90
C GLU A 596 42.83 12.17 0.00
N TYR A 597 42.22 12.54 1.12
CA TYR A 597 41.63 11.59 2.08
C TYR A 597 40.53 10.74 1.45
N VAL A 598 39.54 11.38 0.82
CA VAL A 598 38.41 10.67 0.22
C VAL A 598 38.85 9.82 -0.98
N SER A 599 39.84 10.30 -1.74
CA SER A 599 40.43 9.56 -2.85
C SER A 599 41.20 8.32 -2.38
N ALA A 600 42.07 8.48 -1.39
CA ALA A 600 42.83 7.38 -0.79
C ALA A 600 41.91 6.32 -0.18
N THR A 601 40.88 6.74 0.55
CA THR A 601 39.89 5.84 1.16
C THR A 601 39.11 5.06 0.10
N ALA A 602 38.63 5.72 -0.96
CA ALA A 602 37.94 5.05 -2.06
C ALA A 602 38.85 4.05 -2.78
N ARG A 603 40.12 4.40 -3.00
CA ARG A 603 41.12 3.53 -3.64
C ARG A 603 41.45 2.32 -2.78
N GLN A 604 41.66 2.50 -1.47
CA GLN A 604 41.91 1.41 -0.53
C GLN A 604 40.74 0.41 -0.48
N LYS A 605 39.49 0.90 -0.50
CA LYS A 605 38.29 0.06 -0.58
C LYS A 605 38.23 -0.73 -1.88
N CYS A 606 38.54 -0.09 -3.00
CA CYS A 606 38.54 -0.72 -4.32
C CYS A 606 39.57 -1.85 -4.41
N LEU A 607 40.83 -1.57 -4.03
CA LEU A 607 41.92 -2.54 -4.05
C LEU A 607 41.65 -3.71 -3.11
N HIS A 608 41.22 -3.42 -1.88
CA HIS A 608 40.90 -4.47 -0.91
C HIS A 608 39.84 -5.43 -1.42
N VAL A 609 38.72 -4.91 -1.95
CA VAL A 609 37.65 -5.77 -2.46
C VAL A 609 38.10 -6.58 -3.67
N TYR A 610 38.96 -6.02 -4.53
CA TYR A 610 39.53 -6.74 -5.64
C TYR A 610 40.49 -7.86 -5.18
N GLU A 611 41.43 -7.55 -4.29
CA GLU A 611 42.38 -8.51 -3.71
C GLU A 611 41.66 -9.65 -2.99
N THR A 612 40.71 -9.33 -2.09
CA THR A 612 39.92 -10.34 -1.36
C THR A 612 39.08 -11.19 -2.31
N ALA A 613 38.50 -10.59 -3.37
CA ALA A 613 37.74 -11.35 -4.36
C ALA A 613 38.59 -12.34 -5.15
N LEU A 614 39.89 -12.04 -5.38
CA LEU A 614 40.85 -12.96 -5.99
C LEU A 614 41.27 -14.06 -5.02
N GLU A 615 41.54 -13.72 -3.76
CA GLU A 615 41.91 -14.69 -2.71
C GLU A 615 40.79 -15.71 -2.46
N GLU A 616 39.54 -15.26 -2.28
CA GLU A 616 38.38 -16.14 -2.09
C GLU A 616 38.18 -17.10 -3.27
N GLN A 617 38.50 -16.63 -4.48
CA GLN A 617 38.43 -17.43 -5.70
C GLN A 617 39.57 -18.46 -5.77
N GLU A 618 40.80 -18.08 -5.43
CA GLU A 618 41.94 -18.98 -5.40
C GLU A 618 41.74 -20.10 -4.35
N GLU A 619 41.20 -19.75 -3.18
CA GLU A 619 40.80 -20.72 -2.15
C GLU A 619 39.66 -21.64 -2.62
N ALA A 620 38.64 -21.09 -3.27
CA ALA A 620 37.54 -21.86 -3.84
C ALA A 620 37.99 -22.83 -4.95
N ALA A 621 38.99 -22.43 -5.75
CA ALA A 621 39.60 -23.27 -6.78
C ALA A 621 40.46 -24.40 -6.16
N LYS A 622 41.24 -24.11 -5.10
CA LYS A 622 42.03 -25.12 -4.37
C LYS A 622 41.16 -26.13 -3.62
N ALA A 623 40.01 -25.72 -3.09
CA ALA A 623 39.09 -26.59 -2.37
C ALA A 623 38.31 -27.58 -3.27
N LYS A 624 38.22 -27.30 -4.58
CA LYS A 624 37.52 -28.12 -5.57
C LYS A 624 38.53 -28.72 -6.54
N GLY A 625 39.20 -29.81 -6.15
CA GLY A 625 40.17 -30.48 -7.01
C GLY A 625 39.62 -30.84 -8.40
N ASP A 626 40.35 -30.44 -9.44
CA ASP A 626 40.42 -30.83 -10.87
C ASP A 626 39.21 -31.45 -11.63
N ASN A 627 37.97 -31.34 -11.12
CA ASN A 627 36.78 -31.83 -11.81
C ASN A 627 35.88 -30.67 -12.29
N ASP A 628 36.02 -30.33 -13.57
CA ASP A 628 35.03 -29.88 -14.57
C ASP A 628 33.73 -29.14 -14.11
N ALA A 629 33.84 -28.26 -13.10
CA ALA A 629 32.80 -27.28 -12.75
C ALA A 629 33.37 -25.86 -12.90
N ALA A 630 32.58 -24.97 -13.52
CA ALA A 630 32.98 -23.60 -13.85
C ALA A 630 33.73 -22.90 -12.71
N VAL A 631 35.02 -22.62 -12.94
CA VAL A 631 35.86 -21.80 -12.07
C VAL A 631 35.20 -20.41 -11.96
N PRO A 632 35.01 -19.85 -10.75
CA PRO A 632 34.48 -18.49 -10.62
C PRO A 632 35.37 -17.53 -11.41
N GLN A 633 34.77 -16.64 -12.20
CA GLN A 633 35.53 -15.69 -13.01
C GLN A 633 35.99 -14.51 -12.16
N ASP A 634 37.20 -14.01 -12.44
CA ASP A 634 37.72 -12.76 -11.89
C ASP A 634 36.68 -11.65 -12.03
N PRO A 635 36.58 -10.73 -11.07
CA PRO A 635 35.66 -9.60 -11.18
C PRO A 635 35.99 -8.81 -12.44
N ALA A 636 35.01 -8.69 -13.33
CA ALA A 636 35.14 -7.91 -14.56
C ALA A 636 35.25 -6.41 -14.26
N LEU A 637 34.73 -5.97 -13.11
CA LEU A 637 34.78 -4.59 -12.66
C LEU A 637 34.53 -4.49 -11.15
N VAL A 638 35.31 -3.67 -10.43
CA VAL A 638 35.05 -3.27 -9.05
C VAL A 638 34.82 -1.75 -8.99
N ILE A 639 33.70 -1.32 -8.42
CA ILE A 639 33.35 0.08 -8.21
C ILE A 639 33.37 0.37 -6.72
N ALA A 640 34.21 1.28 -6.26
CA ALA A 640 34.21 1.81 -4.90
C ALA A 640 33.86 3.30 -4.91
N ALA A 641 33.23 3.76 -3.83
CA ALA A 641 33.04 5.18 -3.61
C ALA A 641 33.15 5.52 -2.13
N ASP A 642 33.70 6.69 -1.84
CA ASP A 642 33.73 7.26 -0.50
C ASP A 642 33.23 8.70 -0.52
N THR A 643 32.55 9.12 0.54
CA THR A 643 31.88 10.42 0.59
C THR A 643 32.13 11.08 1.94
N VAL A 644 32.64 12.31 1.93
CA VAL A 644 32.91 13.11 3.12
C VAL A 644 32.39 14.53 2.94
N ILE A 645 32.22 15.25 4.06
CA ILE A 645 31.94 16.68 4.04
C ILE A 645 33.19 17.44 4.47
N ALA A 646 33.63 18.38 3.64
CA ALA A 646 34.67 19.33 3.97
C ALA A 646 34.04 20.66 4.37
N THR A 647 34.32 21.09 5.60
CA THR A 647 33.97 22.43 6.08
C THR A 647 34.83 23.49 5.39
N ARG A 648 34.43 24.76 5.48
CA ARG A 648 35.24 25.89 4.96
C ARG A 648 36.64 25.98 5.57
N ALA A 649 36.82 25.47 6.78
CA ALA A 649 38.11 25.41 7.47
C ALA A 649 38.96 24.17 7.10
N GLY A 650 38.53 23.37 6.11
CA GLY A 650 39.23 22.15 5.69
C GLY A 650 39.02 20.94 6.60
N LYS A 651 38.22 21.07 7.66
CA LYS A 651 37.90 19.95 8.56
C LYS A 651 36.96 18.96 7.87
N ILE A 652 37.31 17.67 7.95
CA ILE A 652 36.53 16.53 7.44
C ILE A 652 35.47 16.14 8.46
N LEU A 653 34.22 16.03 8.00
CA LEU A 653 33.07 15.53 8.73
C LEU A 653 32.54 14.27 8.05
N GLU A 654 32.46 13.19 8.83
CA GLU A 654 31.99 11.89 8.37
C GLU A 654 30.56 11.64 8.86
N LYS A 655 30.22 10.37 9.07
CA LYS A 655 28.97 9.95 9.69
C LYS A 655 28.99 10.29 11.19
N PRO A 656 27.86 10.72 11.76
CA PRO A 656 27.78 10.99 13.19
C PRO A 656 28.01 9.72 14.00
N ARG A 657 28.74 9.82 15.12
CA ARG A 657 29.03 8.66 15.99
C ARG A 657 27.87 8.33 16.93
N ASN A 658 27.12 9.34 17.33
CA ASN A 658 25.97 9.25 18.23
C ASN A 658 25.06 10.47 18.02
N GLU A 659 23.92 10.49 18.70
CA GLU A 659 22.88 11.51 18.55
C GLU A 659 23.39 12.93 18.89
N ALA A 660 24.17 13.08 19.96
CA ALA A 660 24.73 14.38 20.36
C ALA A 660 25.73 14.91 19.32
N ASP A 661 26.55 14.03 18.76
CA ASP A 661 27.46 14.36 17.67
C ASP A 661 26.71 14.73 16.38
N HIS A 662 25.59 14.04 16.11
CA HIS A 662 24.72 14.31 14.96
C HIS A 662 24.12 15.72 15.04
N VAL A 663 23.54 16.09 16.18
CA VAL A 663 23.01 17.44 16.42
C VAL A 663 24.13 18.49 16.25
N ARG A 664 25.31 18.23 16.83
CA ARG A 664 26.46 19.13 16.74
C ARG A 664 26.91 19.36 15.29
N ILE A 665 26.99 18.31 14.48
CA ILE A 665 27.37 18.39 13.06
C ILE A 665 26.35 19.26 12.31
N LEU A 666 25.06 18.99 12.48
CA LEU A 666 24.01 19.74 11.76
C LEU A 666 23.93 21.21 12.17
N LYS A 667 24.09 21.52 13.46
CA LYS A 667 24.19 22.92 13.93
C LYS A 667 25.39 23.61 13.30
N HIS A 668 26.55 22.94 13.24
CA HIS A 668 27.74 23.48 12.58
C HIS A 668 27.52 23.75 11.08
N LEU A 669 26.90 22.83 10.35
CA LEU A 669 26.62 23.00 8.92
C LEU A 669 25.60 24.13 8.66
N ARG A 670 24.57 24.27 9.52
CA ARG A 670 23.63 25.38 9.48
C ARG A 670 24.35 26.72 9.68
N ASP A 671 25.14 26.82 10.75
CA ASP A 671 25.74 28.09 11.18
C ASP A 671 26.83 28.56 10.20
N THR A 672 27.50 27.61 9.53
CA THR A 672 28.47 27.91 8.45
C THR A 672 27.82 28.14 7.09
N ARG A 673 26.53 27.82 6.94
CA ARG A 673 25.67 27.93 5.75
C ARG A 673 26.10 27.10 4.54
N VAL A 674 27.39 26.92 4.30
CA VAL A 674 27.91 26.25 3.10
C VAL A 674 29.01 25.26 3.46
N HIS A 675 28.92 24.08 2.86
CA HIS A 675 29.95 23.04 2.95
C HIS A 675 30.11 22.33 1.61
N ARG A 676 31.28 21.71 1.44
CA ARG A 676 31.65 20.96 0.25
C ARG A 676 31.39 19.49 0.52
N VAL A 677 30.62 18.84 -0.34
CA VAL A 677 30.45 17.39 -0.34
C VAL A 677 31.39 16.83 -1.38
N LEU A 678 32.33 16.02 -0.94
CA LEU A 678 33.33 15.38 -1.79
C LEU A 678 33.00 13.89 -1.88
N THR A 679 32.75 13.38 -3.07
CA THR A 679 32.72 11.93 -3.31
C THR A 679 33.83 11.55 -4.28
N SER A 680 34.71 10.65 -3.85
CA SER A 680 35.64 9.99 -4.76
C SER A 680 35.06 8.66 -5.20
N VAL A 681 35.05 8.43 -6.50
CA VAL A 681 34.74 7.14 -7.12
C VAL A 681 36.04 6.53 -7.63
N CYS A 682 36.28 5.27 -7.30
CA CYS A 682 37.40 4.50 -7.78
C CYS A 682 36.87 3.26 -8.50
N VAL A 683 37.34 3.02 -9.73
CA VAL A 683 36.93 1.89 -10.55
C VAL A 683 38.18 1.11 -10.97
N LEU A 684 38.10 -0.22 -10.88
CA LEU A 684 39.19 -1.13 -11.21
C LEU A 684 38.67 -2.24 -12.13
N ALA A 685 39.40 -2.53 -13.21
CA ALA A 685 39.16 -3.67 -14.08
C ALA A 685 40.47 -4.43 -14.36
N PRO A 686 40.44 -5.76 -14.53
CA PRO A 686 41.63 -6.53 -14.92
C PRO A 686 42.12 -6.10 -16.32
N LYS A 687 43.44 -6.14 -16.53
CA LYS A 687 44.04 -5.88 -17.85
C LYS A 687 43.93 -7.09 -18.74
N ALA A 688 43.58 -6.88 -20.01
CA ALA A 688 43.51 -7.96 -20.99
C ALA A 688 44.88 -8.60 -21.30
N ASP A 689 45.96 -7.83 -21.14
CA ASP A 689 47.33 -8.27 -21.41
C ASP A 689 48.05 -8.86 -20.18
N ALA A 690 47.38 -8.88 -19.01
CA ALA A 690 47.92 -9.32 -17.72
C ALA A 690 49.26 -8.65 -17.32
N SER A 691 49.57 -7.47 -17.89
CA SER A 691 50.77 -6.72 -17.53
C SER A 691 50.70 -6.24 -16.08
N HIS A 692 51.78 -6.40 -15.32
CA HIS A 692 51.84 -6.00 -13.91
C HIS A 692 51.45 -4.50 -13.74
N PRO A 693 50.53 -4.13 -12.81
CA PRO A 693 50.00 -4.91 -11.68
C PRO A 693 48.80 -5.85 -11.97
N GLY A 694 48.47 -6.10 -13.23
CA GLY A 694 47.41 -7.03 -13.67
C GLY A 694 46.03 -6.38 -13.79
N TYR A 695 45.89 -5.12 -13.39
CA TYR A 695 44.66 -4.35 -13.44
C TYR A 695 44.91 -2.90 -13.85
N GLU A 696 43.87 -2.25 -14.35
CA GLU A 696 43.79 -0.81 -14.57
C GLU A 696 42.87 -0.21 -13.50
N ILE A 697 43.31 0.88 -12.86
CA ILE A 697 42.56 1.55 -11.79
C ILE A 697 42.49 3.04 -12.08
N ALA A 698 41.29 3.61 -12.02
CA ALA A 698 41.06 5.03 -12.21
C ALA A 698 40.17 5.58 -11.09
N ALA A 699 40.47 6.79 -10.62
CA ALA A 699 39.68 7.46 -9.59
C ALA A 699 39.40 8.91 -9.98
N HIS A 700 38.25 9.43 -9.57
CA HIS A 700 37.86 10.82 -9.76
C HIS A 700 37.13 11.31 -8.50
N THR A 701 37.50 12.52 -8.04
CA THR A 701 36.82 13.18 -6.91
C THR A 701 35.93 14.30 -7.44
N GLU A 702 34.63 14.18 -7.18
CA GLU A 702 33.65 15.20 -7.55
C GLU A 702 33.31 16.07 -6.35
N GLU A 703 33.29 17.39 -6.54
CA GLU A 703 32.89 18.36 -5.53
C GLU A 703 31.50 18.93 -5.83
N THR A 704 30.62 18.94 -4.83
CA THR A 704 29.35 19.65 -4.87
C THR A 704 29.23 20.54 -3.64
N LYS A 705 28.82 21.80 -3.83
CA LYS A 705 28.56 22.72 -2.72
C LYS A 705 27.10 22.62 -2.31
N VAL A 706 26.86 22.46 -1.01
CA VAL A 706 25.51 22.39 -0.44
C VAL A 706 25.33 23.58 0.49
N PHE A 707 24.22 24.29 0.29
CA PHE A 707 23.84 25.43 1.12
C PHE A 707 22.74 24.99 2.08
N PHE A 708 22.91 25.23 3.37
CA PHE A 708 21.91 24.96 4.39
C PHE A 708 21.02 26.18 4.63
N ALA A 709 19.77 25.92 5.01
CA ALA A 709 18.88 26.92 5.57
C ALA A 709 19.46 27.49 6.87
N GLN A 710 19.24 28.77 7.14
CA GLN A 710 19.72 29.42 8.37
C GLN A 710 18.72 29.30 9.51
N ALA A 711 19.15 29.58 10.74
CA ALA A 711 18.26 29.61 11.90
C ALA A 711 17.08 30.58 11.69
N ASN A 712 17.34 31.76 11.11
CA ASN A 712 16.32 32.77 10.82
C ASN A 712 15.46 32.43 9.58
N ASP A 713 15.93 31.50 8.73
CA ASP A 713 15.19 30.99 7.56
C ASP A 713 14.44 29.70 7.89
N GLY A 714 14.28 29.41 9.19
CA GLY A 714 13.48 28.30 9.66
C GLY A 714 14.23 26.99 9.89
N LEU A 715 15.46 27.07 10.38
CA LEU A 715 16.17 25.93 10.93
C LEU A 715 16.62 26.15 12.40
N PRO A 716 15.67 26.36 13.34
CA PRO A 716 15.99 26.45 14.76
C PRO A 716 16.49 25.10 15.33
N ASP A 717 17.05 25.14 16.55
CA ASP A 717 17.72 23.99 17.18
C ASP A 717 16.80 22.79 17.38
N ASP A 718 15.54 23.03 17.71
CA ASP A 718 14.50 22.02 17.89
C ASP A 718 14.18 21.29 16.58
N VAL A 719 14.18 21.96 15.43
CA VAL A 719 14.00 21.33 14.11
C VAL A 719 15.17 20.39 13.79
N ILE A 720 16.40 20.79 14.11
CA ILE A 720 17.57 19.91 13.96
C ILE A 720 17.48 18.70 14.88
N GLU A 721 17.12 18.90 16.15
CA GLU A 721 16.98 17.81 17.13
C GLU A 721 15.87 16.83 16.73
N ASN A 722 14.76 17.35 16.22
CA ASN A 722 13.66 16.58 15.67
C ASN A 722 14.09 15.81 14.41
N TYR A 723 14.85 16.43 13.49
CA TYR A 723 15.42 15.74 12.34
C TYR A 723 16.34 14.59 12.76
N VAL A 724 17.20 14.81 13.76
CA VAL A 724 18.11 13.77 14.28
C VAL A 724 17.34 12.56 14.82
N ARG A 725 16.20 12.76 15.49
CA ARG A 725 15.33 11.68 15.99
C ARG A 725 14.76 10.79 14.88
N THR A 726 14.60 11.31 13.65
CA THR A 726 14.18 10.50 12.49
C THR A 726 15.19 9.41 12.12
N ARG A 727 16.46 9.57 12.55
CA ARG A 727 17.62 8.76 12.16
C ARG A 727 17.89 8.71 10.66
N GLU A 728 17.22 9.53 9.84
CA GLU A 728 17.42 9.56 8.39
C GLU A 728 18.86 9.90 8.02
N GLY A 729 19.52 10.78 8.77
CA GLY A 729 20.90 11.19 8.52
C GLY A 729 22.00 10.32 9.13
N ALA A 730 21.67 9.39 10.03
CA ALA A 730 22.64 8.80 10.96
C ALA A 730 23.76 7.98 10.28
N ASP A 731 23.47 7.37 9.13
CA ASP A 731 24.43 6.58 8.34
C ASP A 731 25.09 7.37 7.20
N LYS A 732 24.96 8.71 7.20
CA LYS A 732 25.34 9.58 6.08
C LYS A 732 26.42 10.58 6.49
N ALA A 733 27.35 10.86 5.58
CA ALA A 733 28.35 11.90 5.79
C ALA A 733 27.64 13.25 6.02
N GLY A 734 28.02 13.94 7.09
CA GLY A 734 27.37 15.19 7.50
C GLY A 734 26.00 15.04 8.16
N GLY A 735 25.49 13.82 8.31
CA GLY A 735 24.27 13.59 9.08
C GLY A 735 22.99 14.02 8.37
N TYR A 736 22.90 14.10 7.04
CA TYR A 736 21.63 14.42 6.35
C TYR A 736 21.43 13.68 5.02
N ALA A 737 20.18 13.57 4.58
CA ALA A 737 19.81 12.99 3.29
C ALA A 737 19.19 14.05 2.36
N VAL A 738 19.89 14.40 1.28
CA VAL A 738 19.38 15.38 0.29
C VAL A 738 18.12 14.92 -0.46
N GLN A 739 17.89 13.61 -0.53
CA GLN A 739 16.71 13.01 -1.18
C GLN A 739 15.51 12.85 -0.24
N GLY A 740 15.68 13.13 1.05
CA GLY A 740 14.69 12.87 2.08
C GLY A 740 14.25 14.14 2.80
N ILE A 741 13.83 13.97 4.05
CA ILE A 741 13.41 15.06 4.95
C ILE A 741 14.54 16.08 5.08
N GLY A 742 15.80 15.64 5.12
CA GLY A 742 16.97 16.51 5.19
C GLY A 742 17.08 17.48 4.01
N GLY A 743 16.72 17.04 2.80
CA GLY A 743 16.69 17.87 1.60
C GLY A 743 15.58 18.93 1.61
N MET A 744 14.47 18.65 2.30
CA MET A 744 13.33 19.57 2.41
C MET A 744 13.49 20.59 3.54
N LEU A 745 14.09 20.17 4.65
CA LEU A 745 14.22 20.98 5.87
C LEU A 745 15.58 21.68 5.98
N LEU A 746 16.67 20.99 5.66
CA LEU A 746 18.02 21.45 5.96
C LEU A 746 18.67 22.15 4.77
N VAL A 747 18.40 21.67 3.54
CA VAL A 747 19.09 22.13 2.33
C VAL A 747 18.32 23.26 1.64
N GLU A 748 19.00 24.38 1.40
CA GLU A 748 18.52 25.52 0.62
C GLU A 748 18.63 25.28 -0.88
N ARG A 749 19.84 24.93 -1.32
CA ARG A 749 20.18 24.70 -2.72
C ARG A 749 21.47 23.89 -2.81
N VAL A 750 21.68 23.30 -3.98
CA VAL A 750 22.86 22.50 -4.31
C VAL A 750 23.48 23.10 -5.57
N GLU A 751 24.78 23.43 -5.49
CA GLU A 751 25.59 23.84 -6.65
C GLU A 751 26.54 22.70 -7.02
N GLY A 752 26.23 22.02 -8.13
CA GLY A 752 26.93 20.83 -8.58
C GLY A 752 25.97 19.65 -8.71
N SER A 753 26.51 18.42 -8.66
CA SER A 753 25.71 17.23 -8.94
C SER A 753 25.03 16.68 -7.68
N VAL A 754 23.72 16.35 -7.78
CA VAL A 754 22.93 15.83 -6.64
C VAL A 754 23.30 14.37 -6.33
N ASP A 755 23.61 13.56 -7.35
CA ASP A 755 24.10 12.19 -7.21
C ASP A 755 25.46 12.12 -6.48
N ASN A 756 26.31 13.13 -6.65
CA ASN A 756 27.51 13.32 -5.85
C ASN A 756 27.19 13.48 -4.36
N VAL A 757 26.15 14.27 -4.02
CA VAL A 757 25.71 14.44 -2.61
C VAL A 757 25.08 13.14 -2.05
N ILE A 758 24.43 12.36 -2.90
CA ILE A 758 23.89 11.04 -2.53
C ILE A 758 25.02 10.03 -2.26
N GLY A 759 26.18 10.25 -2.90
CA GLY A 759 27.43 9.54 -2.66
C GLY A 759 27.91 8.70 -3.84
N LEU A 760 27.41 8.94 -5.06
CA LEU A 760 27.95 8.35 -6.29
C LEU A 760 27.69 9.27 -7.49
N PRO A 761 28.67 10.06 -7.97
CA PRO A 761 28.56 10.82 -9.20
C PRO A 761 28.46 9.88 -10.41
N VAL A 762 27.24 9.60 -10.85
CA VAL A 762 26.92 8.54 -11.80
C VAL A 762 27.60 8.75 -13.15
N ARG A 763 27.58 9.99 -13.65
CA ARG A 763 28.20 10.31 -14.95
C ARG A 763 29.70 10.04 -14.94
N LYS A 764 30.40 10.50 -13.89
CA LYS A 764 31.84 10.28 -13.74
C LYS A 764 32.16 8.81 -13.50
N CYS A 765 31.33 8.11 -12.72
CA CYS A 765 31.46 6.66 -12.52
C CYS A 765 31.44 5.90 -13.85
N LEU A 766 30.47 6.17 -14.74
CA LEU A 766 30.40 5.50 -16.03
C LEU A 766 31.59 5.83 -16.95
N GLN A 767 32.07 7.07 -16.94
CA GLN A 767 33.28 7.47 -17.68
C GLN A 767 34.52 6.72 -17.19
N LEU A 768 34.66 6.54 -15.88
CA LEU A 768 35.74 5.74 -15.30
C LEU A 768 35.61 4.26 -15.68
N CYS A 769 34.40 3.69 -15.65
CA CYS A 769 34.17 2.32 -16.11
C CYS A 769 34.58 2.15 -17.58
N GLU A 770 34.21 3.09 -18.45
CA GLU A 770 34.59 3.07 -19.86
C GLU A 770 36.11 3.15 -20.02
N LYS A 771 36.78 4.02 -19.25
CA LYS A 771 38.23 4.19 -19.28
C LYS A 771 38.95 2.89 -18.92
N VAL A 772 38.62 2.30 -17.76
CA VAL A 772 39.34 1.10 -17.28
C VAL A 772 38.99 -0.17 -18.05
N VAL A 773 37.86 -0.22 -18.75
CA VAL A 773 37.45 -1.40 -19.54
C VAL A 773 37.86 -1.30 -21.01
N PHE A 774 37.67 -0.16 -21.67
CA PHE A 774 37.87 -0.03 -23.11
C PHE A 774 39.09 0.80 -23.52
N LYS A 775 39.60 1.69 -22.66
CA LYS A 775 40.69 2.63 -22.96
C LYS A 775 41.91 2.40 -22.06
N GLN A 776 42.23 1.13 -21.81
CA GLN A 776 43.39 0.75 -20.99
C GLN A 776 44.68 1.24 -21.66
N GLY A 777 45.52 1.99 -20.95
CA GLY A 777 46.81 2.46 -21.44
C GLY A 777 46.80 3.77 -22.25
N GLU A 778 45.66 4.44 -22.42
CA GLU A 778 45.61 5.80 -22.99
C GLU A 778 45.97 6.84 -21.91
N GLU A 779 47.09 7.55 -22.06
CA GLU A 779 47.44 8.70 -21.19
C GLU A 779 46.52 9.90 -21.48
N GLU A 780 46.01 10.56 -20.43
CA GLU A 780 45.20 11.78 -20.56
C GLU A 780 46.06 12.94 -21.06
N PHE A 781 45.87 13.38 -22.30
CA PHE A 781 46.20 14.75 -22.68
C PHE A 781 45.24 15.67 -21.92
N ALA A 782 45.77 16.39 -20.93
CA ALA A 782 45.02 17.41 -20.20
C ALA A 782 44.57 18.50 -21.19
N GLU A 783 43.26 18.58 -21.46
CA GLU A 783 42.65 19.77 -22.04
C GLU A 783 42.83 20.91 -21.03
N SER A 784 43.82 21.75 -21.28
CA SER A 784 43.93 23.07 -20.67
C SER A 784 42.70 23.88 -21.06
N ASP A 785 41.95 24.27 -20.03
CA ASP A 785 40.93 25.31 -20.03
C ASP A 785 41.50 26.57 -20.71
N ASP A 786 41.14 26.80 -21.98
CA ASP A 786 41.37 28.08 -22.66
C ASP A 786 40.00 28.71 -22.92
N GLY A 787 39.70 29.74 -22.14
CA GLY A 787 38.51 30.54 -22.29
C GLY A 787 38.55 31.32 -23.60
N GLY A 788 37.45 31.28 -24.34
CA GLY A 788 37.22 32.12 -25.51
C GLY A 788 35.72 32.30 -25.71
N GLU A 789 35.27 33.54 -25.54
CA GLU A 789 33.94 34.03 -25.84
C GLU A 789 33.52 33.74 -27.29
N ASP A 790 32.26 33.31 -27.48
CA ASP A 790 31.35 33.80 -28.53
C ASP A 790 29.88 33.41 -28.24
#